data_AF-A0A7J8NZW6-F1
#
_entry.id   AF-A0A7J8NZW6-F1
#
_cell.length_a   1.000
_cell.length_b   1.000
_cell.length_c   1.000
_cell.angle_alpha   90.00
_cell.angle_beta   90.00
_cell.angle_gamma   90.00
#
_symmetry.space_group_name_H-M   'P 1'
#
loop_
_entity.id
_entity.type
_entity.pdbx_description
1 polymer ?
#
loop_
_entity_poly.entity_id
_entity_poly.type
_entity_poly.pdbx_seq_one_letter_code
_entity_poly.pdbx_strand_id
1 'polypeptide(L)'
;MAGSMRVVVTSIFLALLIETSTFEYVCAANRNVSCHEVERQALLKLKQDLIDPSGRLASWGNNLNCCNWSGVICDNLTGDVIQLRLRNPLDPYNGFYIPSEAYAKMWFSGKINPSLLDLKHLRYLDLSGSNFGGIQIPEFLGSVHTLRYLNLSAAGFGGLVPPQLGNLTNLHVLDLHDFSSLVYAENLQWLSHLVKLKHLDLSSVDLSKASDWFQVTNTLPSLVEIHLSGCQLHRLPLQADVNFSSLSILDLSSNSFSNPLIPGWFFKLNSLVSLDLSHNNFQGQLPHGLRNLSSLRYLNLYWNNFNSSIPSWLYGFTSLEFLNLGSNYFHGSISNGFQNLTSLTTLDLSDNELTGDVPNSMGSLCSLKKIKLSGLHLSRDLSEILQALSSPGCLLNRLESLYLDSCEIFGHLTDRLLLFKNLADLSLSRNSISGSIPVSLGLLASLRTLDLSQNRVNGTLPESIGQLWKMEKLWLSHNMLEGVVSEVHFANLTRLRLFQASGNPLVLEASPEWVPPFQLGVMALSSWHLGPKFPSWLRSQRDFVYLDISVTGIIDTIPNWFWNLSTIYFSLNLSHNQIYGELPHRIGTSPVADLVYVDLSFNHFDGPLPCLSSKVNTLDLSNNLFSGPISNLLCSKMEEPYWLEILHLADNHLSGEIPDCWMNWPNLVSVDLENNSLSGVIPSSMGSLNLLQSLHLRKNNLSGVLPSSLQNCTSLLAIDLGENHFVGNIPGWIGEKLSDSILISLGSNRFQGQIPDNLCSLSYLTILDLAHNNLSGTIPKCFMNLSAMAANQNSSNPISYAFGHFGTSLETLLLMIKGILLEYSSTLQLVTSMDLSDNNLAGEIPAGMTDLLGLRFLNLSNNHLTGRIPKNIGNMRLLESIDLSRNQLRGEIPPSMSALTFLGYLNLSENNLTGKIPSSTQLQSFDISSYDGNHLCGPPLLEICSTDATTSGDHNNNENNEGDGLEVDWLWFYASMAFGFVVGFWVVMGPLLFNKSWRFRYFRILERLEYKIRN
;
A
#
# COMPACT_ATOMS: atom_id res chain seq x y z
N MET A 1 73.66 -34.44 -3.44
CA MET A 1 73.26 -35.14 -2.20
C MET A 1 71.82 -34.77 -1.88
N ALA A 2 70.84 -35.47 -2.45
CA ALA A 2 69.41 -35.23 -2.22
C ALA A 2 68.62 -36.55 -2.39
N GLY A 3 69.18 -37.64 -1.86
CA GLY A 3 68.64 -39.00 -2.02
C GLY A 3 68.35 -39.74 -0.72
N SER A 4 68.60 -39.14 0.46
CA SER A 4 68.49 -39.86 1.75
C SER A 4 67.43 -39.27 2.71
N MET A 5 66.82 -38.12 2.39
CA MET A 5 65.83 -37.49 3.28
C MET A 5 64.36 -37.90 2.99
N ARG A 6 64.09 -38.69 1.94
CA ARG A 6 62.72 -39.18 1.62
C ARG A 6 62.35 -40.51 2.27
N VAL A 7 63.32 -41.30 2.75
CA VAL A 7 63.07 -42.64 3.34
C VAL A 7 62.86 -42.56 4.86
N VAL A 8 63.44 -41.56 5.54
CA VAL A 8 63.26 -41.38 6.99
C VAL A 8 61.90 -40.76 7.32
N VAL A 9 61.40 -39.83 6.50
CA VAL A 9 60.10 -39.17 6.73
C VAL A 9 58.92 -40.10 6.44
N THR A 10 59.03 -40.98 5.45
CA THR A 10 57.99 -41.98 5.14
C THR A 10 57.93 -43.10 6.18
N SER A 11 59.07 -43.47 6.78
CA SER A 11 59.11 -44.48 7.85
C SER A 11 58.58 -43.96 9.20
N ILE A 12 58.78 -42.67 9.50
CA ILE A 12 58.23 -42.03 10.71
C ILE A 12 56.71 -41.79 10.58
N PHE A 13 56.22 -41.47 9.38
CA PHE A 13 54.77 -41.36 9.13
C PHE A 13 54.04 -42.70 9.22
N LEU A 14 54.67 -43.80 8.78
CA LEU A 14 54.06 -45.14 8.91
C LEU A 14 54.09 -45.66 10.36
N ALA A 15 55.13 -45.32 11.14
CA ALA A 15 55.18 -45.65 12.57
C ALA A 15 54.17 -44.85 13.41
N LEU A 16 53.95 -43.56 13.09
CA LEU A 16 52.90 -42.74 13.70
C LEU A 16 51.47 -43.16 13.31
N LEU A 17 51.30 -43.77 12.13
CA LEU A 17 50.03 -44.38 11.72
C LEU A 17 49.77 -45.75 12.37
N ILE A 18 50.81 -46.43 12.86
CA ILE A 18 50.67 -47.72 13.56
C ILE A 18 50.51 -47.52 15.08
N GLU A 19 51.14 -46.51 15.70
CA GLU A 19 50.92 -46.20 17.12
C GLU A 19 49.59 -45.48 17.43
N THR A 20 48.91 -44.92 16.42
CA THR A 20 47.54 -44.37 16.59
C THR A 20 46.44 -45.44 16.43
N SER A 21 46.80 -46.71 16.26
CA SER A 21 45.84 -47.81 16.08
C SER A 21 45.78 -48.83 17.22
N THR A 22 46.49 -48.63 18.34
CA THR A 22 46.50 -49.60 19.46
C THR A 22 46.36 -49.03 20.87
N PHE A 23 45.72 -47.87 21.06
CA PHE A 23 45.34 -47.39 22.40
C PHE A 23 43.90 -46.86 22.49
N GLU A 24 42.94 -47.62 21.95
CA GLU A 24 41.53 -47.52 22.35
C GLU A 24 40.90 -48.90 22.42
N TYR A 25 41.29 -49.72 23.39
CA TYR A 25 40.44 -50.80 23.89
C TYR A 25 40.75 -51.04 25.37
N VAL A 26 40.41 -50.05 26.19
CA VAL A 26 40.15 -50.25 27.62
C VAL A 26 38.66 -49.96 27.83
N CYS A 27 37.89 -51.03 27.99
CA CYS A 27 36.49 -51.10 28.38
C CYS A 27 35.81 -49.77 28.77
N ALA A 28 35.23 -49.06 27.80
CA ALA A 28 33.99 -48.34 28.06
C ALA A 28 32.88 -49.38 27.92
N ALA A 29 32.55 -50.04 29.03
CA ALA A 29 31.22 -50.64 29.15
C ALA A 29 30.21 -49.59 28.69
N ASN A 30 29.32 -49.97 27.77
CA ASN A 30 28.20 -49.16 27.33
C ASN A 30 27.31 -48.91 28.57
N ARG A 31 27.67 -47.93 29.40
CA ARG A 31 26.79 -47.43 30.45
C ARG A 31 25.70 -46.71 29.68
N ASN A 32 24.48 -47.25 29.71
CA ASN A 32 23.30 -46.49 29.35
C ASN A 32 23.22 -45.32 30.34
N VAL A 33 23.87 -44.19 29.99
CA VAL A 33 23.83 -42.96 30.77
C VAL A 33 22.40 -42.42 30.64
N SER A 34 21.65 -42.50 31.73
CA SER A 34 20.27 -42.04 31.82
C SER A 34 20.20 -40.74 32.58
N CYS A 35 19.31 -39.83 32.18
CA CYS A 35 19.11 -38.60 32.92
C CYS A 35 18.68 -38.87 34.37
N HIS A 36 19.05 -37.96 35.27
CA HIS A 36 18.71 -38.07 36.67
C HIS A 36 17.19 -37.91 36.88
N GLU A 37 16.63 -38.68 37.81
CA GLU A 37 15.18 -38.66 38.08
C GLU A 37 14.69 -37.25 38.48
N VAL A 38 15.49 -36.49 39.21
CA VAL A 38 15.16 -35.10 39.60
C VAL A 38 15.02 -34.21 38.36
N GLU A 39 15.95 -34.31 37.40
CA GLU A 39 15.91 -33.54 36.16
C GLU A 39 14.74 -33.98 35.26
N ARG A 40 14.48 -35.30 35.21
CA ARG A 40 13.31 -35.86 34.51
C ARG A 40 12.00 -35.29 35.07
N GLN A 41 11.84 -35.25 36.39
CA GLN A 41 10.67 -34.68 37.05
C GLN A 41 10.57 -33.16 36.82
N ALA A 42 11.70 -32.46 36.83
CA ALA A 42 11.72 -31.03 36.53
C ALA A 42 11.21 -30.71 35.12
N LEU A 43 11.62 -31.49 34.12
CA LEU A 43 11.15 -31.38 32.73
C LEU A 43 9.66 -31.74 32.59
N LEU A 44 9.17 -32.77 33.30
CA LEU A 44 7.74 -33.10 33.26
C LEU A 44 6.86 -32.01 33.88
N LYS A 45 7.30 -31.37 34.96
CA LYS A 45 6.62 -30.19 35.52
C LYS A 45 6.61 -29.03 34.54
N LEU A 46 7.71 -28.78 33.84
CA LEU A 46 7.77 -27.77 32.78
C LEU A 46 6.76 -28.07 31.67
N LYS A 47 6.67 -29.32 31.21
CA LYS A 47 5.68 -29.75 30.20
C LYS A 47 4.24 -29.52 30.64
N GLN A 48 3.91 -29.70 31.91
CA GLN A 48 2.55 -29.51 32.41
C GLN A 48 2.06 -28.06 32.30
N ASP A 49 2.97 -27.10 32.43
CA ASP A 49 2.65 -25.67 32.40
C ASP A 49 2.80 -25.02 31.00
N LEU A 50 3.44 -25.73 30.06
CA LEU A 50 3.52 -25.32 28.66
C LEU A 50 2.31 -25.78 27.87
N ILE A 51 1.77 -24.89 27.05
CA ILE A 51 0.75 -25.20 26.04
C ILE A 51 1.48 -25.44 24.71
N ASP A 52 1.23 -26.61 24.10
CA ASP A 52 1.91 -27.10 22.91
C ASP A 52 0.89 -27.60 21.86
N PRO A 53 0.31 -26.68 21.04
CA PRO A 53 -0.75 -27.02 20.09
C PRO A 53 -0.30 -28.00 18.99
N SER A 54 0.99 -28.00 18.66
CA SER A 54 1.59 -28.83 17.61
C SER A 54 2.14 -30.17 18.12
N GLY A 55 2.09 -30.41 19.44
CA GLY A 55 2.56 -31.66 20.04
C GLY A 55 4.07 -31.90 19.94
N ARG A 56 4.88 -30.83 19.89
CA ARG A 56 6.34 -30.89 19.80
C ARG A 56 7.01 -31.59 20.99
N LEU A 57 6.37 -31.57 22.16
CA LEU A 57 6.80 -32.24 23.38
C LEU A 57 6.20 -33.65 23.53
N ALA A 58 5.64 -34.24 22.47
CA ALA A 58 5.02 -35.57 22.52
C ALA A 58 5.98 -36.67 23.00
N SER A 59 7.28 -36.55 22.76
CA SER A 59 8.29 -37.53 23.22
C SER A 59 8.52 -37.52 24.73
N TRP A 60 8.17 -36.43 25.41
CA TRP A 60 8.41 -36.26 26.84
C TRP A 60 7.44 -37.11 27.66
N GLY A 61 7.98 -38.05 28.44
CA GLY A 61 7.22 -38.99 29.26
C GLY A 61 7.02 -40.39 28.67
N ASN A 62 7.30 -40.59 27.37
CA ASN A 62 7.14 -41.90 26.70
C ASN A 62 8.33 -42.86 26.94
N ASN A 63 9.47 -42.35 27.41
CA ASN A 63 10.69 -43.12 27.69
C ASN A 63 11.24 -42.77 29.09
N LEU A 64 11.86 -43.73 29.78
CA LEU A 64 12.46 -43.55 31.11
C LEU A 64 13.67 -42.60 31.07
N ASN A 65 14.42 -42.57 29.96
CA ASN A 65 15.56 -41.68 29.80
C ASN A 65 15.17 -40.37 29.08
N CYS A 66 15.18 -39.25 29.81
CA CYS A 66 14.86 -37.94 29.25
C CYS A 66 15.92 -37.36 28.30
N CYS A 67 17.13 -37.94 28.25
CA CYS A 67 18.12 -37.58 27.24
C CYS A 67 17.69 -37.95 25.80
N ASN A 68 16.66 -38.80 25.66
CA ASN A 68 16.07 -39.14 24.36
C ASN A 68 14.89 -38.22 23.99
N TRP A 69 14.55 -37.25 24.82
CA TRP A 69 13.43 -36.36 24.56
C TRP A 69 13.81 -35.26 23.59
N SER A 70 12.85 -34.92 22.72
CA SER A 70 13.02 -33.87 21.71
C SER A 70 13.37 -32.54 22.41
N GLY A 71 14.47 -31.91 22.02
CA GLY A 71 14.92 -30.65 22.60
C GLY A 71 15.73 -30.75 23.89
N VAL A 72 15.94 -31.95 24.46
CA VAL A 72 16.77 -32.15 25.66
C VAL A 72 18.13 -32.71 25.27
N ILE A 73 19.22 -32.10 25.74
CA ILE A 73 20.59 -32.59 25.52
C ILE A 73 21.28 -32.77 26.87
N CYS A 74 21.81 -33.98 27.08
CA CYS A 74 22.54 -34.35 28.29
C CYS A 74 24.06 -34.41 28.06
N ASP A 75 24.82 -34.36 29.14
CA ASP A 75 26.24 -34.67 29.14
C ASP A 75 26.46 -36.17 28.89
N ASN A 76 27.34 -36.50 27.94
CA ASN A 76 27.56 -37.88 27.49
C ASN A 76 28.26 -38.76 28.55
N LEU A 77 28.84 -38.17 29.60
CA LEU A 77 29.54 -38.88 30.67
C LEU A 77 28.70 -38.98 31.94
N THR A 78 28.02 -37.90 32.33
CA THR A 78 27.27 -37.84 33.60
C THR A 78 25.78 -38.08 33.45
N GLY A 79 25.19 -37.74 32.29
CA GLY A 79 23.75 -37.79 32.05
C GLY A 79 22.99 -36.55 32.50
N ASP A 80 23.69 -35.54 33.01
CA ASP A 80 23.09 -34.27 33.44
C ASP A 80 22.51 -33.50 32.24
N VAL A 81 21.34 -32.89 32.42
CA VAL A 81 20.73 -32.04 31.39
C VAL A 81 21.51 -30.72 31.27
N ILE A 82 22.18 -30.54 30.13
CA ILE A 82 23.05 -29.37 29.89
C ILE A 82 22.46 -28.37 28.90
N GLN A 83 21.54 -28.79 28.03
CA GLN A 83 20.85 -27.87 27.09
C GLN A 83 19.38 -28.20 26.94
N LEU A 84 18.57 -27.15 26.83
CA LEU A 84 17.16 -27.20 26.50
C LEU A 84 16.91 -26.32 25.26
N ARG A 85 16.54 -26.96 24.14
CA ARG A 85 16.32 -26.35 22.82
C ARG A 85 14.85 -26.47 22.43
N LEU A 86 14.08 -25.43 22.73
CA LEU A 86 12.62 -25.38 22.48
C LEU A 86 12.23 -24.32 21.43
N ARG A 87 13.20 -23.71 20.74
CA ARG A 87 12.95 -22.75 19.66
C ARG A 87 11.95 -23.20 18.60
N ASN A 88 11.23 -22.27 18.00
CA ASN A 88 10.39 -22.55 16.84
C ASN A 88 11.25 -23.10 15.67
N PRO A 89 10.87 -24.24 15.08
CA PRO A 89 11.58 -24.79 13.92
C PRO A 89 11.34 -23.98 12.63
N LEU A 90 10.29 -23.15 12.59
CA LEU A 90 10.01 -22.24 11.48
C LEU A 90 10.66 -20.90 11.81
N ASP A 91 11.65 -20.49 11.03
CA ASP A 91 12.40 -19.25 11.24
C ASP A 91 11.75 -18.09 10.47
N PRO A 92 11.31 -17.00 11.14
CA PRO A 92 10.68 -15.86 10.48
C PRO A 92 11.66 -15.02 9.66
N TYR A 93 12.99 -15.14 9.85
CA TYR A 93 13.99 -14.29 9.20
C TYR A 93 14.43 -14.77 7.81
N ASN A 94 13.92 -15.91 7.31
CA ASN A 94 14.31 -16.43 6.00
C ASN A 94 13.59 -15.76 4.80
N GLY A 95 13.01 -14.57 4.96
CA GLY A 95 12.44 -13.79 3.85
C GLY A 95 11.22 -14.44 3.17
N PHE A 96 10.63 -15.44 3.81
CA PHE A 96 9.37 -16.03 3.38
C PHE A 96 8.22 -15.25 4.02
N TYR A 97 7.30 -14.75 3.19
CA TYR A 97 5.91 -14.59 3.62
C TYR A 97 5.35 -16.00 3.89
N ILE A 98 5.76 -16.61 5.00
CA ILE A 98 5.06 -17.76 5.55
C ILE A 98 3.73 -17.20 6.05
N PRO A 99 2.58 -17.82 5.73
CA PRO A 99 1.32 -17.47 6.39
C PRO A 99 1.57 -17.46 7.90
N SER A 100 1.30 -16.34 8.57
CA SER A 100 1.64 -16.08 9.98
C SER A 100 1.20 -17.22 10.93
N GLU A 101 0.22 -18.01 10.49
CA GLU A 101 -0.43 -19.07 11.25
C GLU A 101 0.31 -20.42 11.26
N ALA A 102 1.09 -20.78 10.22
CA ALA A 102 1.94 -21.98 10.28
C ALA A 102 3.06 -21.79 11.31
N TYR A 103 3.62 -20.58 11.34
CA TYR A 103 4.54 -20.11 12.37
C TYR A 103 3.85 -20.09 13.74
N ALA A 104 2.60 -19.60 13.82
CA ALA A 104 1.83 -19.53 15.07
C ALA A 104 1.49 -20.87 15.71
N LYS A 105 1.16 -21.90 14.91
CA LYS A 105 0.86 -23.26 15.41
C LYS A 105 2.06 -23.94 16.07
N MET A 106 3.28 -23.46 15.79
CA MET A 106 4.53 -24.01 16.35
C MET A 106 4.97 -23.33 17.65
N TRP A 107 4.26 -22.30 18.11
CA TRP A 107 4.56 -21.58 19.35
C TRP A 107 4.28 -22.42 20.59
N PHE A 108 5.17 -22.32 21.57
CA PHE A 108 4.82 -22.65 22.94
C PHE A 108 4.15 -21.45 23.61
N SER A 109 3.12 -21.70 24.42
CA SER A 109 2.49 -20.69 25.28
C SER A 109 2.32 -21.23 26.70
N GLY A 110 1.60 -20.53 27.59
CA GLY A 110 1.44 -20.94 28.98
C GLY A 110 2.46 -20.28 29.92
N LYS A 111 3.05 -21.04 30.84
CA LYS A 111 3.96 -20.51 31.87
C LYS A 111 5.31 -21.23 31.90
N ILE A 112 6.38 -20.49 32.16
CA ILE A 112 7.70 -21.08 32.41
C ILE A 112 7.79 -21.47 33.89
N ASN A 113 7.90 -22.77 34.15
CA ASN A 113 7.91 -23.32 35.49
C ASN A 113 9.29 -23.13 36.19
N PRO A 114 9.32 -22.73 37.48
CA PRO A 114 10.55 -22.64 38.29
C PRO A 114 11.32 -23.94 38.46
N SER A 115 10.76 -25.10 38.08
CA SER A 115 11.45 -26.40 38.08
C SER A 115 12.74 -26.40 37.27
N LEU A 116 12.94 -25.45 36.34
CA LEU A 116 14.22 -25.24 35.67
C LEU A 116 15.40 -25.04 36.65
N LEU A 117 15.15 -24.54 37.87
CA LEU A 117 16.18 -24.42 38.92
C LEU A 117 16.72 -25.77 39.40
N ASP A 118 16.00 -26.86 39.17
CA ASP A 118 16.44 -28.22 39.52
C ASP A 118 17.43 -28.80 38.49
N LEU A 119 17.54 -28.19 37.30
CA LEU A 119 18.52 -28.54 36.27
C LEU A 119 19.88 -27.87 36.58
N LYS A 120 20.59 -28.39 37.58
CA LYS A 120 21.80 -27.76 38.16
C LYS A 120 22.97 -27.58 37.20
N HIS A 121 22.97 -28.28 36.07
CA HIS A 121 24.03 -28.23 35.08
C HIS A 121 23.61 -27.55 33.77
N LEU A 122 22.44 -26.93 33.72
CA LEU A 122 21.91 -26.28 32.52
C LEU A 122 22.80 -25.11 32.09
N ARG A 123 23.31 -25.18 30.85
CA ARG A 123 24.21 -24.16 30.26
C ARG A 123 23.57 -23.43 29.09
N TYR A 124 22.53 -24.00 28.48
CA TYR A 124 21.91 -23.47 27.27
C TYR A 124 20.39 -23.58 27.40
N LEU A 125 19.71 -22.44 27.31
CA LEU A 125 18.26 -22.36 27.30
C LEU A 125 17.82 -21.52 26.09
N ASP A 126 17.01 -22.11 25.23
CA ASP A 126 16.46 -21.46 24.03
C ASP A 126 14.96 -21.70 23.94
N LEU A 127 14.19 -20.64 24.14
CA LEU A 127 12.73 -20.60 24.06
C LEU A 127 12.23 -19.74 22.89
N SER A 128 13.12 -19.40 21.95
CA SER A 128 12.83 -18.41 20.90
C SER A 128 11.68 -18.78 19.96
N GLY A 129 10.99 -17.79 19.41
CA GLY A 129 9.85 -18.01 18.50
C GLY A 129 8.64 -18.66 19.16
N SER A 130 8.41 -18.36 20.43
CA SER A 130 7.23 -18.82 21.21
C SER A 130 6.23 -17.66 21.38
N ASN A 131 5.14 -17.85 22.14
CA ASN A 131 4.23 -16.75 22.49
C ASN A 131 3.65 -16.94 23.90
N PHE A 132 4.25 -16.29 24.88
CA PHE A 132 3.83 -16.34 26.28
C PHE A 132 2.79 -15.28 26.66
N GLY A 133 2.16 -14.61 25.69
CA GLY A 133 0.97 -13.77 25.92
C GLY A 133 1.23 -12.48 26.71
N GLY A 134 2.42 -11.90 26.58
CA GLY A 134 2.79 -10.62 27.21
C GLY A 134 3.14 -10.73 28.69
N ILE A 135 3.33 -11.94 29.24
CA ILE A 135 3.80 -12.09 30.62
C ILE A 135 5.22 -11.54 30.79
N GLN A 136 5.58 -11.18 32.03
CA GLN A 136 6.94 -10.76 32.34
C GLN A 136 7.94 -11.92 32.26
N ILE A 137 9.15 -11.62 31.78
CA ILE A 137 10.28 -12.55 31.86
C ILE A 137 10.48 -12.97 33.33
N PRO A 138 10.46 -14.28 33.67
CA PRO A 138 10.52 -14.70 35.06
C PRO A 138 11.85 -14.36 35.73
N GLU A 139 11.81 -13.66 36.87
CA GLU A 139 13.00 -13.22 37.61
C GLU A 139 13.91 -14.38 38.05
N PHE A 140 13.33 -15.56 38.32
CA PHE A 140 14.07 -16.73 38.79
C PHE A 140 15.11 -17.24 37.77
N LEU A 141 14.98 -16.89 36.48
CA LEU A 141 15.98 -17.22 35.46
C LEU A 141 17.35 -16.65 35.81
N GLY A 142 17.42 -15.54 36.54
CA GLY A 142 18.65 -14.96 37.08
C GLY A 142 19.37 -15.82 38.12
N SER A 143 18.74 -16.87 38.66
CA SER A 143 19.33 -17.80 39.62
C SER A 143 19.98 -19.03 38.98
N VAL A 144 19.90 -19.20 37.66
CA VAL A 144 20.53 -20.33 36.94
C VAL A 144 21.98 -19.98 36.57
N HIS A 145 22.85 -19.84 37.58
CA HIS A 145 24.22 -19.30 37.44
C HIS A 145 25.15 -20.08 36.49
N THR A 146 24.76 -21.28 36.06
CA THR A 146 25.50 -22.11 35.10
C THR A 146 25.24 -21.75 33.64
N LEU A 147 24.22 -20.93 33.35
CA LEU A 147 23.87 -20.53 31.99
C LEU A 147 25.03 -19.81 31.30
N ARG A 148 25.24 -20.19 30.04
CA ARG A 148 26.17 -19.58 29.08
C ARG A 148 25.44 -19.03 27.86
N TYR A 149 24.24 -19.53 27.57
CA TYR A 149 23.40 -19.10 26.47
C TYR A 149 21.96 -19.01 26.95
N LEU A 150 21.36 -17.83 26.78
CA LEU A 150 19.96 -17.57 27.06
C LEU A 150 19.34 -16.86 25.85
N ASN A 151 18.40 -17.54 25.19
CA ASN A 151 17.63 -16.96 24.09
C ASN A 151 16.13 -17.01 24.42
N LEU A 152 15.53 -15.82 24.53
CA LEU A 152 14.10 -15.60 24.78
C LEU A 152 13.47 -14.78 23.65
N SER A 153 14.09 -14.73 22.46
CA SER A 153 13.65 -13.84 21.40
C SER A 153 12.36 -14.26 20.72
N ALA A 154 11.59 -13.28 20.24
CA ALA A 154 10.31 -13.47 19.58
C ALA A 154 9.40 -14.44 20.37
N ALA A 155 9.41 -14.33 21.70
CA ALA A 155 8.70 -15.24 22.60
C ALA A 155 7.42 -14.61 23.17
N GLY A 156 7.08 -13.37 22.80
CA GLY A 156 5.87 -12.69 23.26
C GLY A 156 5.87 -12.40 24.76
N PHE A 157 7.01 -12.04 25.34
CA PHE A 157 7.08 -11.49 26.69
C PHE A 157 6.69 -10.01 26.69
N GLY A 158 6.31 -9.47 27.85
CA GLY A 158 6.07 -8.04 28.05
C GLY A 158 6.60 -7.54 29.39
N GLY A 159 6.55 -6.24 29.62
CA GLY A 159 6.96 -5.63 30.90
C GLY A 159 8.47 -5.43 31.05
N LEU A 160 8.90 -5.22 32.30
CA LEU A 160 10.28 -4.85 32.62
C LEU A 160 11.25 -6.04 32.48
N VAL A 161 12.38 -5.84 31.79
CA VAL A 161 13.51 -6.79 31.79
C VAL A 161 14.05 -6.95 33.22
N PRO A 162 14.02 -8.16 33.82
CA PRO A 162 14.44 -8.37 35.20
C PRO A 162 15.94 -8.08 35.40
N PRO A 163 16.33 -7.13 36.28
CA PRO A 163 17.74 -6.86 36.59
C PRO A 163 18.49 -8.08 37.15
N GLN A 164 17.77 -9.06 37.69
CA GLN A 164 18.29 -10.33 38.21
C GLN A 164 19.03 -11.14 37.12
N LEU A 165 18.74 -10.92 35.83
CA LEU A 165 19.53 -11.50 34.74
C LEU A 165 21.01 -11.10 34.81
N GLY A 166 21.33 -9.95 35.42
CA GLY A 166 22.71 -9.52 35.71
C GLY A 166 23.50 -10.47 36.63
N ASN A 167 22.83 -11.38 37.34
CA ASN A 167 23.49 -12.39 38.18
C ASN A 167 24.08 -13.57 37.38
N LEU A 168 23.83 -13.64 36.08
CA LEU A 168 24.29 -14.72 35.19
C LEU A 168 25.73 -14.48 34.70
N THR A 169 26.69 -14.36 35.62
CA THR A 169 28.09 -13.96 35.32
C THR A 169 28.86 -14.91 34.38
N ASN A 170 28.33 -16.10 34.09
CA ASN A 170 28.88 -17.06 33.11
C ASN A 170 28.29 -16.91 31.69
N LEU A 171 27.36 -15.99 31.49
CA LEU A 171 26.64 -15.81 30.23
C LEU A 171 27.57 -15.28 29.14
N HIS A 172 27.48 -15.90 27.96
CA HIS A 172 28.21 -15.51 26.75
C HIS A 172 27.26 -14.96 25.68
N VAL A 173 26.01 -15.43 25.64
CA VAL A 173 24.97 -15.00 24.71
C VAL A 173 23.71 -14.67 25.48
N LEU A 174 23.19 -13.46 25.27
CA LEU A 174 21.89 -13.01 25.73
C LEU A 174 21.12 -12.45 24.53
N ASP A 175 19.99 -13.08 24.21
CA ASP A 175 19.08 -12.63 23.16
C ASP A 175 17.67 -12.45 23.74
N LEU A 176 17.20 -11.19 23.75
CA LEU A 176 15.88 -10.76 24.20
C LEU A 176 15.10 -10.05 23.09
N HIS A 177 15.49 -10.21 21.83
CA HIS A 177 14.81 -9.53 20.72
C HIS A 177 13.30 -9.81 20.72
N ASP A 178 12.43 -8.83 20.48
CA ASP A 178 10.99 -9.08 20.42
C ASP A 178 10.21 -8.19 19.44
N PHE A 179 9.32 -8.78 18.64
CA PHE A 179 8.55 -8.04 17.62
C PHE A 179 7.42 -7.18 18.18
N SER A 180 7.00 -7.41 19.43
CA SER A 180 5.78 -6.78 19.97
C SER A 180 6.04 -5.46 20.71
N SER A 181 7.31 -5.07 20.88
CA SER A 181 7.75 -3.89 21.65
C SER A 181 7.13 -3.79 23.06
N LEU A 182 6.68 -4.90 23.63
CA LEU A 182 6.05 -4.95 24.95
C LEU A 182 7.09 -5.01 26.08
N VAL A 183 8.33 -5.41 25.77
CA VAL A 183 9.44 -5.51 26.73
C VAL A 183 10.20 -4.17 26.78
N TYR A 184 10.49 -3.69 27.99
CA TYR A 184 11.24 -2.44 28.18
C TYR A 184 12.30 -2.57 29.28
N ALA A 185 13.31 -1.71 29.24
CA ALA A 185 14.31 -1.56 30.30
C ALA A 185 14.49 -0.09 30.70
N GLU A 186 14.50 0.19 32.00
CA GLU A 186 14.68 1.55 32.51
C GLU A 186 16.15 2.00 32.48
N ASN A 187 17.09 1.06 32.60
CA ASN A 187 18.53 1.26 32.50
C ASN A 187 19.21 -0.08 32.17
N LEU A 188 20.48 -0.03 31.75
CA LEU A 188 21.27 -1.22 31.42
C LEU A 188 22.33 -1.58 32.46
N GLN A 189 22.40 -0.91 33.62
CA GLN A 189 23.44 -1.15 34.65
C GLN A 189 23.60 -2.61 35.07
N TRP A 190 22.51 -3.39 35.04
CA TRP A 190 22.55 -4.83 35.37
C TRP A 190 23.45 -5.64 34.44
N LEU A 191 23.70 -5.19 33.20
CA LEU A 191 24.63 -5.82 32.26
C LEU A 191 26.10 -5.70 32.70
N SER A 192 26.46 -4.71 33.52
CA SER A 192 27.85 -4.44 33.92
C SER A 192 28.55 -5.63 34.60
N HIS A 193 27.79 -6.55 35.20
CA HIS A 193 28.29 -7.76 35.84
C HIS A 193 28.57 -8.92 34.85
N LEU A 194 28.09 -8.83 33.61
CA LEU A 194 28.18 -9.88 32.60
C LEU A 194 29.49 -9.80 31.80
N VAL A 195 30.64 -9.80 32.48
CA VAL A 195 31.97 -9.57 31.88
C VAL A 195 32.40 -10.61 30.83
N LYS A 196 31.75 -11.77 30.77
CA LYS A 196 31.98 -12.83 29.77
C LYS A 196 31.05 -12.74 28.55
N LEU A 197 30.12 -11.79 28.54
CA LEU A 197 29.15 -11.62 27.47
C LEU A 197 29.86 -11.26 26.17
N LYS A 198 29.54 -11.99 25.11
CA LYS A 198 30.09 -11.81 23.76
C LYS A 198 29.05 -11.32 22.77
N HIS A 199 27.82 -11.82 22.90
CA HIS A 199 26.69 -11.46 22.05
C HIS A 199 25.56 -10.92 22.92
N LEU A 200 25.10 -9.71 22.59
CA LEU A 200 23.98 -9.04 23.21
C LEU A 200 23.00 -8.61 22.11
N ASP A 201 21.81 -9.18 22.13
CA ASP A 201 20.69 -8.74 21.29
C ASP A 201 19.52 -8.29 22.16
N LEU A 202 19.21 -7.00 22.08
CA LEU A 202 18.04 -6.37 22.70
C LEU A 202 17.14 -5.72 21.65
N SER A 203 17.24 -6.12 20.39
CA SER A 203 16.53 -5.47 19.30
C SER A 203 15.02 -5.43 19.56
N SER A 204 14.39 -4.28 19.33
CA SER A 204 12.96 -4.02 19.54
C SER A 204 12.50 -4.01 21.01
N VAL A 205 13.42 -4.14 21.97
CA VAL A 205 13.17 -3.79 23.39
C VAL A 205 13.13 -2.26 23.53
N ASP A 206 12.12 -1.72 24.22
CA ASP A 206 12.05 -0.29 24.48
C ASP A 206 13.15 0.15 25.46
N LEU A 207 14.15 0.86 24.93
CA LEU A 207 15.27 1.46 25.66
C LEU A 207 15.18 2.99 25.72
N SER A 208 14.01 3.58 25.46
CA SER A 208 13.79 5.04 25.45
C SER A 208 14.23 5.73 26.76
N LYS A 209 14.15 5.02 27.90
CA LYS A 209 14.58 5.48 29.23
C LYS A 209 16.05 5.14 29.56
N ALA A 210 16.64 4.15 28.90
CA ALA A 210 17.97 3.61 29.20
C ALA A 210 19.10 4.45 28.58
N SER A 211 19.27 5.69 29.06
CA SER A 211 20.29 6.63 28.56
C SER A 211 21.75 6.17 28.79
N ASP A 212 21.96 5.17 29.64
CA ASP A 212 23.27 4.62 30.02
C ASP A 212 23.77 3.50 29.11
N TRP A 213 22.98 3.07 28.11
CA TRP A 213 23.28 1.90 27.27
C TRP A 213 24.70 1.91 26.69
N PHE A 214 25.15 3.06 26.17
CA PHE A 214 26.46 3.19 25.53
C PHE A 214 27.58 3.07 26.57
N GLN A 215 27.43 3.75 27.72
CA GLN A 215 28.45 3.71 28.78
C GLN A 215 28.61 2.31 29.33
N VAL A 216 27.49 1.61 29.58
CA VAL A 216 27.52 0.25 30.12
C VAL A 216 28.12 -0.73 29.12
N THR A 217 27.61 -0.78 27.90
CA THR A 217 28.12 -1.72 26.88
C THR A 217 29.60 -1.49 26.59
N ASN A 218 30.06 -0.24 26.53
CA ASN A 218 31.46 0.14 26.33
C ASN A 218 32.40 -0.30 27.46
N THR A 219 31.87 -0.66 28.64
CA THR A 219 32.68 -1.19 29.75
C THR A 219 32.89 -2.71 29.69
N LEU A 220 32.13 -3.43 28.85
CA LEU A 220 32.17 -4.88 28.78
C LEU A 220 33.30 -5.36 27.85
N PRO A 221 34.35 -6.01 28.38
CA PRO A 221 35.59 -6.25 27.63
C PRO A 221 35.48 -7.39 26.61
N SER A 222 34.50 -8.29 26.78
CA SER A 222 34.35 -9.48 25.96
C SER A 222 33.34 -9.33 24.82
N LEU A 223 32.66 -8.18 24.72
CA LEU A 223 31.62 -7.98 23.70
C LEU A 223 32.20 -8.00 22.29
N VAL A 224 31.58 -8.81 21.44
CA VAL A 224 31.88 -8.99 20.03
C VAL A 224 30.72 -8.52 19.15
N GLU A 225 29.49 -8.72 19.62
CA GLU A 225 28.27 -8.41 18.86
C GLU A 225 27.27 -7.66 19.73
N ILE A 226 26.77 -6.53 19.21
CA ILE A 226 25.75 -5.70 19.84
C ILE A 226 24.65 -5.44 18.80
N HIS A 227 23.43 -5.86 19.13
CA HIS A 227 22.23 -5.62 18.33
C HIS A 227 21.21 -4.84 19.15
N LEU A 228 20.97 -3.59 18.75
CA LEU A 228 20.01 -2.68 19.37
C LEU A 228 19.10 -2.06 18.30
N SER A 229 18.68 -2.86 17.32
CA SER A 229 17.77 -2.41 16.27
C SER A 229 16.41 -2.04 16.87
N GLY A 230 15.74 -0.97 16.45
CA GLY A 230 14.35 -0.72 16.86
C GLY A 230 14.14 -0.40 18.34
N CYS A 231 15.17 0.06 19.06
CA CYS A 231 15.15 0.20 20.53
C CYS A 231 14.70 1.59 21.04
N GLN A 232 14.20 2.46 20.16
CA GLN A 232 13.82 3.85 20.47
C GLN A 232 14.99 4.68 21.05
N LEU A 233 16.22 4.43 20.63
CA LEU A 233 17.39 5.18 21.05
C LEU A 233 17.39 6.58 20.40
N HIS A 234 16.71 7.55 20.99
CA HIS A 234 16.48 8.86 20.33
C HIS A 234 17.76 9.65 19.98
N ARG A 235 18.86 9.48 20.72
CA ARG A 235 20.09 10.26 20.52
C ARG A 235 21.36 9.45 20.76
N LEU A 236 22.33 9.61 19.85
CA LEU A 236 23.68 9.09 19.98
C LEU A 236 24.62 10.10 20.68
N PRO A 237 25.56 9.62 21.51
CA PRO A 237 26.63 10.46 22.06
C PRO A 237 27.46 11.11 20.94
N LEU A 238 27.62 12.44 20.98
CA LEU A 238 28.40 13.19 19.98
C LEU A 238 29.91 13.00 20.15
N GLN A 239 30.36 12.94 21.40
CA GLN A 239 31.74 12.66 21.78
C GLN A 239 31.74 11.56 22.85
N ALA A 240 32.46 10.48 22.57
CA ALA A 240 32.60 9.36 23.48
C ALA A 240 33.99 8.74 23.34
N ASP A 241 34.53 8.30 24.48
CA ASP A 241 35.72 7.46 24.53
C ASP A 241 35.30 6.01 24.31
N VAL A 242 35.90 5.39 23.31
CA VAL A 242 35.58 4.04 22.85
C VAL A 242 36.60 3.07 23.45
N ASN A 243 36.12 2.09 24.20
CA ASN A 243 36.93 1.05 24.84
C ASN A 243 36.56 -0.36 24.36
N PHE A 244 35.75 -0.45 23.32
CA PHE A 244 35.46 -1.70 22.61
C PHE A 244 36.71 -2.22 21.90
N SER A 245 37.38 -3.21 22.50
CA SER A 245 38.60 -3.82 21.95
C SER A 245 38.33 -4.99 21.01
N SER A 246 37.16 -5.64 21.14
CA SER A 246 36.80 -6.88 20.44
C SER A 246 35.53 -6.77 19.59
N LEU A 247 34.87 -5.61 19.57
CA LEU A 247 33.59 -5.42 18.89
C LEU A 247 33.76 -5.59 17.39
N SER A 248 32.96 -6.49 16.81
CA SER A 248 33.01 -6.90 15.41
C SER A 248 31.69 -6.63 14.68
N ILE A 249 30.56 -6.75 15.38
CA ILE A 249 29.22 -6.48 14.83
C ILE A 249 28.55 -5.40 15.66
N LEU A 250 28.05 -4.36 14.98
CA LEU A 250 27.25 -3.30 15.58
C LEU A 250 26.02 -3.04 14.71
N ASP A 251 24.84 -3.30 15.27
CA ASP A 251 23.54 -3.00 14.67
C ASP A 251 22.79 -1.98 15.53
N LEU A 252 22.55 -0.81 14.94
CA LEU A 252 21.79 0.30 15.52
C LEU A 252 20.65 0.72 14.58
N SER A 253 20.18 -0.18 13.73
CA SER A 253 19.14 0.10 12.74
C SER A 253 17.80 0.47 13.39
N SER A 254 16.87 1.06 12.64
CA SER A 254 15.47 1.30 13.05
C SER A 254 15.29 2.13 14.33
N ASN A 255 16.23 3.02 14.70
CA ASN A 255 16.14 3.85 15.91
C ASN A 255 15.68 5.29 15.66
N SER A 256 15.53 5.69 14.39
CA SER A 256 15.13 7.06 13.99
C SER A 256 15.94 8.16 14.71
N PHE A 257 17.27 7.99 14.81
CA PHE A 257 18.12 8.92 15.57
C PHE A 257 17.88 10.39 15.22
N SER A 258 17.81 11.26 16.23
CA SER A 258 17.70 12.71 16.02
C SER A 258 19.01 13.35 15.54
N ASN A 259 20.11 12.59 15.54
CA ASN A 259 21.42 13.06 15.07
C ASN A 259 21.40 13.15 13.53
N PRO A 260 21.70 14.32 12.93
CA PRO A 260 21.73 14.42 11.47
C PRO A 260 22.93 13.72 10.85
N LEU A 261 24.04 13.56 11.57
CA LEU A 261 25.29 12.99 11.06
C LEU A 261 25.74 11.81 11.91
N ILE A 262 26.44 10.85 11.29
CA ILE A 262 27.08 9.74 12.00
C ILE A 262 28.18 10.30 12.93
N PRO A 263 28.12 10.04 14.25
CA PRO A 263 29.12 10.51 15.20
C PRO A 263 30.55 9.99 14.95
N GLY A 264 31.55 10.79 15.33
CA GLY A 264 32.95 10.49 15.03
C GLY A 264 33.55 9.28 15.75
N TRP A 265 32.92 8.79 16.82
CA TRP A 265 33.42 7.65 17.58
C TRP A 265 33.26 6.32 16.84
N PHE A 266 32.32 6.20 15.89
CA PHE A 266 32.20 5.02 15.02
C PHE A 266 33.51 4.73 14.28
N PHE A 267 34.21 5.78 13.85
CA PHE A 267 35.44 5.67 13.06
C PHE A 267 36.65 5.19 13.87
N LYS A 268 36.49 5.01 15.19
CA LYS A 268 37.52 4.44 16.08
C LYS A 268 37.40 2.92 16.22
N LEU A 269 36.31 2.31 15.74
CA LEU A 269 36.00 0.88 15.88
C LEU A 269 36.63 0.04 14.76
N ASN A 270 37.96 0.03 14.68
CA ASN A 270 38.71 -0.55 13.55
C ASN A 270 38.54 -2.08 13.38
N SER A 271 38.04 -2.78 14.41
CA SER A 271 37.75 -4.21 14.40
C SER A 271 36.38 -4.56 13.80
N LEU A 272 35.55 -3.57 13.46
CA LEU A 272 34.22 -3.83 12.90
C LEU A 272 34.30 -4.56 11.56
N VAL A 273 33.53 -5.64 11.50
CA VAL A 273 33.28 -6.46 10.31
C VAL A 273 31.88 -6.19 9.78
N SER A 274 30.91 -5.91 10.65
CA SER A 274 29.53 -5.60 10.27
C SER A 274 29.05 -4.32 10.94
N LEU A 275 28.50 -3.42 10.14
CA LEU A 275 27.86 -2.18 10.59
C LEU A 275 26.50 -2.03 9.92
N ASP A 276 25.44 -2.00 10.73
CA ASP A 276 24.08 -1.72 10.29
C ASP A 276 23.56 -0.42 10.94
N LEU A 277 23.27 0.57 10.10
CA LEU A 277 22.69 1.87 10.47
C LEU A 277 21.40 2.14 9.69
N SER A 278 20.78 1.10 9.11
CA SER A 278 19.59 1.25 8.27
C SER A 278 18.36 1.77 9.04
N HIS A 279 17.35 2.27 8.34
CA HIS A 279 16.11 2.81 8.91
C HIS A 279 16.35 3.88 9.99
N ASN A 280 17.20 4.86 9.68
CA ASN A 280 17.51 5.98 10.55
C ASN A 280 17.37 7.31 9.79
N ASN A 281 17.66 8.43 10.45
CA ASN A 281 17.49 9.77 9.87
C ASN A 281 18.84 10.43 9.53
N PHE A 282 19.90 9.66 9.28
CA PHE A 282 21.21 10.25 8.93
C PHE A 282 21.15 10.92 7.56
N GLN A 283 21.72 12.11 7.44
CA GLN A 283 21.66 12.95 6.24
C GLN A 283 23.03 13.47 5.83
N GLY A 284 23.10 14.16 4.68
CA GLY A 284 24.34 14.74 4.17
C GLY A 284 25.19 13.74 3.41
N GLN A 285 26.49 14.02 3.32
CA GLN A 285 27.47 13.13 2.68
C GLN A 285 27.97 12.06 3.66
N LEU A 286 28.26 10.87 3.13
CA LEU A 286 28.96 9.83 3.89
C LEU A 286 30.31 10.35 4.44
N PRO A 287 30.52 10.29 5.77
CA PRO A 287 31.70 10.89 6.39
C PRO A 287 32.97 10.12 6.04
N HIS A 288 34.03 10.87 5.68
CA HIS A 288 35.31 10.31 5.25
C HIS A 288 35.97 9.41 6.32
N GLY A 289 35.60 9.56 7.61
CA GLY A 289 36.09 8.71 8.69
C GLY A 289 35.72 7.22 8.55
N LEU A 290 34.63 6.88 7.85
CA LEU A 290 34.24 5.48 7.59
C LEU A 290 35.34 4.70 6.86
N ARG A 291 36.18 5.36 6.07
CA ARG A 291 37.34 4.77 5.39
C ARG A 291 38.29 4.02 6.34
N ASN A 292 38.31 4.37 7.63
CA ASN A 292 39.18 3.74 8.62
C ASN A 292 38.76 2.29 8.98
N LEU A 293 37.51 1.90 8.68
CA LEU A 293 36.95 0.58 9.02
C LEU A 293 37.38 -0.50 8.02
N SER A 294 38.68 -0.71 7.84
CA SER A 294 39.23 -1.57 6.78
C SER A 294 38.85 -3.06 6.88
N SER A 295 38.38 -3.51 8.05
CA SER A 295 37.94 -4.90 8.29
C SER A 295 36.49 -5.17 7.83
N LEU A 296 35.77 -4.13 7.37
CA LEU A 296 34.36 -4.20 7.08
C LEU A 296 34.04 -5.16 5.92
N ARG A 297 33.07 -6.04 6.16
CA ARG A 297 32.51 -7.00 5.20
C ARG A 297 31.02 -6.75 4.94
N TYR A 298 30.30 -6.20 5.91
CA TYR A 298 28.89 -5.88 5.81
C TYR A 298 28.66 -4.40 6.15
N LEU A 299 28.08 -3.66 5.22
CA LEU A 299 27.67 -2.26 5.41
C LEU A 299 26.23 -2.09 4.94
N ASN A 300 25.34 -1.75 5.87
CA ASN A 300 23.94 -1.45 5.58
C ASN A 300 23.59 -0.03 6.04
N LEU A 301 23.23 0.82 5.08
CA LEU A 301 22.81 2.21 5.27
C LEU A 301 21.42 2.46 4.66
N TYR A 302 20.68 1.37 4.38
CA TYR A 302 19.36 1.41 3.78
C TYR A 302 18.40 2.34 4.51
N TRP A 303 17.54 3.04 3.78
CA TRP A 303 16.49 3.89 4.36
C TRP A 303 17.05 4.93 5.35
N ASN A 304 17.84 5.86 4.80
CA ASN A 304 18.35 7.05 5.45
C ASN A 304 18.15 8.26 4.51
N ASN A 305 18.68 9.43 4.88
CA ASN A 305 18.53 10.68 4.13
C ASN A 305 19.87 11.15 3.52
N PHE A 306 20.80 10.25 3.22
CA PHE A 306 22.09 10.65 2.60
C PHE A 306 21.85 11.23 1.20
N ASN A 307 22.39 12.42 0.94
CA ASN A 307 22.03 13.23 -0.25
C ASN A 307 23.26 13.76 -1.00
N SER A 308 24.21 12.87 -1.28
CA SER A 308 25.44 13.19 -2.01
C SER A 308 25.68 12.20 -3.15
N SER A 309 26.79 12.35 -3.89
CA SER A 309 27.29 11.25 -4.71
C SER A 309 27.95 10.16 -3.85
N ILE A 310 27.99 8.93 -4.36
CA ILE A 310 28.70 7.82 -3.71
C ILE A 310 30.21 8.12 -3.73
N PRO A 311 30.88 8.22 -2.57
CA PRO A 311 32.24 8.70 -2.50
C PRO A 311 33.27 7.67 -2.98
N SER A 312 34.33 8.13 -3.62
CA SER A 312 35.34 7.26 -4.26
C SER A 312 36.14 6.37 -3.30
N TRP A 313 36.27 6.76 -2.03
CA TRP A 313 36.94 5.93 -1.02
C TRP A 313 36.19 4.63 -0.72
N LEU A 314 34.88 4.56 -0.97
CA LEU A 314 34.08 3.36 -0.74
C LEU A 314 34.58 2.20 -1.61
N TYR A 315 35.02 2.49 -2.84
CA TYR A 315 35.59 1.50 -3.77
C TYR A 315 36.90 0.88 -3.27
N GLY A 316 37.46 1.35 -2.15
CA GLY A 316 38.64 0.79 -1.50
C GLY A 316 38.36 -0.41 -0.58
N PHE A 317 37.11 -0.71 -0.23
CA PHE A 317 36.78 -1.86 0.63
C PHE A 317 36.77 -3.18 -0.13
N THR A 318 37.94 -3.68 -0.50
CA THR A 318 38.08 -4.92 -1.27
C THR A 318 37.56 -6.17 -0.55
N SER A 319 37.42 -6.13 0.78
CA SER A 319 36.85 -7.21 1.61
C SER A 319 35.33 -7.11 1.79
N LEU A 320 34.68 -6.08 1.25
CA LEU A 320 33.24 -5.90 1.42
C LEU A 320 32.46 -6.98 0.67
N GLU A 321 31.60 -7.70 1.38
CA GLU A 321 30.76 -8.80 0.89
C GLU A 321 29.29 -8.37 0.70
N PHE A 322 28.81 -7.41 1.51
CA PHE A 322 27.45 -6.87 1.44
C PHE A 322 27.49 -5.35 1.53
N LEU A 323 26.86 -4.69 0.55
CA LEU A 323 26.69 -3.25 0.52
C LEU A 323 25.25 -2.90 0.20
N ASN A 324 24.57 -2.24 1.13
CA ASN A 324 23.24 -1.70 0.92
C ASN A 324 23.21 -0.19 1.18
N LEU A 325 22.96 0.56 0.12
CA LEU A 325 22.79 2.02 0.11
C LEU A 325 21.37 2.41 -0.33
N GLY A 326 20.44 1.45 -0.42
CA GLY A 326 19.11 1.65 -0.97
C GLY A 326 18.26 2.64 -0.18
N SER A 327 17.18 3.15 -0.78
CA SER A 327 16.25 4.12 -0.17
C SER A 327 16.97 5.30 0.49
N ASN A 328 17.76 6.02 -0.30
CA ASN A 328 18.47 7.24 0.10
C ASN A 328 18.32 8.27 -1.03
N TYR A 329 18.97 9.43 -0.93
CA TYR A 329 19.01 10.46 -1.96
C TYR A 329 20.38 10.50 -2.67
N PHE A 330 21.06 9.36 -2.83
CA PHE A 330 22.34 9.35 -3.54
C PHE A 330 22.12 9.69 -5.02
N HIS A 331 22.84 10.70 -5.52
CA HIS A 331 22.69 11.20 -6.88
C HIS A 331 23.99 11.08 -7.69
N GLY A 332 23.90 11.29 -9.01
CA GLY A 332 25.01 11.11 -9.95
C GLY A 332 24.94 9.77 -10.68
N SER A 333 26.04 9.30 -11.26
CA SER A 333 26.07 8.06 -12.04
C SER A 333 26.62 6.86 -11.28
N ILE A 334 26.20 5.66 -11.67
CA ILE A 334 26.76 4.40 -11.16
C ILE A 334 28.22 4.28 -11.65
N SER A 335 29.17 4.40 -10.71
CA SER A 335 30.59 4.47 -11.03
C SER A 335 31.19 3.14 -11.49
N ASN A 336 32.14 3.21 -12.44
CA ASN A 336 32.97 2.05 -12.80
C ASN A 336 33.83 1.53 -11.63
N GLY A 337 34.02 2.33 -10.57
CA GLY A 337 34.80 1.99 -9.38
C GLY A 337 34.32 0.77 -8.61
N PHE A 338 33.04 0.37 -8.78
CA PHE A 338 32.50 -0.84 -8.16
C PHE A 338 33.31 -2.11 -8.50
N GLN A 339 34.00 -2.15 -9.64
CA GLN A 339 34.88 -3.27 -10.03
C GLN A 339 35.97 -3.61 -8.99
N ASN A 340 36.32 -2.65 -8.12
CA ASN A 340 37.34 -2.86 -7.09
C ASN A 340 36.80 -3.65 -5.88
N LEU A 341 35.48 -3.77 -5.70
CA LEU A 341 34.86 -4.49 -4.59
C LEU A 341 34.77 -5.99 -4.89
N THR A 342 35.92 -6.65 -5.06
CA THR A 342 36.02 -8.02 -5.60
C THR A 342 35.38 -9.10 -4.73
N SER A 343 35.20 -8.85 -3.43
CA SER A 343 34.51 -9.77 -2.51
C SER A 343 32.99 -9.60 -2.48
N LEU A 344 32.45 -8.59 -3.17
CA LEU A 344 31.05 -8.22 -3.06
C LEU A 344 30.13 -9.32 -3.58
N THR A 345 29.19 -9.75 -2.75
CA THR A 345 28.19 -10.78 -3.04
C THR A 345 26.81 -10.19 -3.25
N THR A 346 26.49 -9.10 -2.54
CA THR A 346 25.21 -8.38 -2.63
C THR A 346 25.45 -6.89 -2.76
N LEU A 347 24.86 -6.30 -3.79
CA LEU A 347 24.83 -4.86 -4.02
C LEU A 347 23.38 -4.38 -4.10
N ASP A 348 23.03 -3.44 -3.24
CA ASP A 348 21.73 -2.78 -3.24
C ASP A 348 21.91 -1.26 -3.32
N LEU A 349 21.43 -0.69 -4.42
CA LEU A 349 21.40 0.75 -4.69
C LEU A 349 19.97 1.23 -4.96
N SER A 350 18.96 0.41 -4.65
CA SER A 350 17.57 0.68 -4.99
C SER A 350 17.06 2.02 -4.43
N ASP A 351 16.02 2.59 -5.04
CA ASP A 351 15.32 3.79 -4.58
C ASP A 351 16.28 4.93 -4.21
N ASN A 352 17.13 5.32 -5.16
CA ASN A 352 18.04 6.46 -5.08
C ASN A 352 17.90 7.34 -6.34
N GLU A 353 18.46 8.53 -6.31
CA GLU A 353 18.50 9.47 -7.46
C GLU A 353 19.67 9.19 -8.43
N LEU A 354 20.14 7.94 -8.50
CA LEU A 354 21.21 7.54 -9.39
C LEU A 354 20.68 7.47 -10.83
N THR A 355 21.49 7.97 -11.76
CA THR A 355 21.17 8.11 -13.18
C THR A 355 22.24 7.45 -14.05
N GLY A 356 21.95 7.29 -15.34
CA GLY A 356 22.90 6.77 -16.32
C GLY A 356 22.93 5.25 -16.38
N ASP A 357 24.03 4.70 -16.89
CA ASP A 357 24.06 3.30 -17.33
C ASP A 357 24.58 2.35 -16.26
N VAL A 358 24.12 1.10 -16.29
CA VAL A 358 24.78 0.01 -15.54
C VAL A 358 26.15 -0.23 -16.17
N PRO A 359 27.26 0.01 -15.45
CA PRO A 359 28.59 -0.08 -16.04
C PRO A 359 28.97 -1.52 -16.35
N ASN A 360 29.57 -1.77 -17.53
CA ASN A 360 30.11 -3.09 -17.89
C ASN A 360 31.13 -3.61 -16.88
N SER A 361 31.79 -2.72 -16.13
CA SER A 361 32.72 -3.13 -15.08
C SER A 361 32.04 -3.91 -13.95
N MET A 362 30.73 -3.76 -13.75
CA MET A 362 29.95 -4.56 -12.79
C MET A 362 29.94 -6.05 -13.17
N GLY A 363 29.97 -6.36 -14.48
CA GLY A 363 30.10 -7.73 -15.00
C GLY A 363 31.43 -8.43 -14.64
N SER A 364 32.40 -7.71 -14.04
CA SER A 364 33.70 -8.25 -13.61
C SER A 364 33.70 -8.75 -12.16
N LEU A 365 32.63 -8.54 -11.40
CA LEU A 365 32.53 -8.91 -9.99
C LEU A 365 32.19 -10.40 -9.81
N CYS A 366 33.20 -11.26 -9.80
CA CYS A 366 33.01 -12.72 -9.83
C CYS A 366 32.41 -13.32 -8.55
N SER A 367 32.33 -12.57 -7.45
CA SER A 367 31.68 -12.98 -6.20
C SER A 367 30.21 -12.55 -6.12
N LEU A 368 29.78 -11.65 -7.02
CA LEU A 368 28.48 -11.01 -6.95
C LEU A 368 27.36 -11.97 -7.37
N LYS A 369 26.35 -12.05 -6.53
CA LYS A 369 25.20 -12.95 -6.65
C LYS A 369 23.88 -12.21 -6.70
N LYS A 370 23.77 -11.08 -6.01
CA LYS A 370 22.52 -10.31 -5.89
C LYS A 370 22.74 -8.85 -6.27
N ILE A 371 21.92 -8.37 -7.19
CA ILE A 371 21.92 -6.98 -7.66
C ILE A 371 20.52 -6.43 -7.49
N LYS A 372 20.39 -5.34 -6.74
CA LYS A 372 19.15 -4.59 -6.57
C LYS A 372 19.37 -3.15 -7.01
N LEU A 373 18.66 -2.78 -8.06
CA LEU A 373 18.72 -1.47 -8.70
C LEU A 373 17.32 -0.88 -8.93
N SER A 374 16.29 -1.47 -8.33
CA SER A 374 14.89 -1.02 -8.45
C SER A 374 14.75 0.45 -8.06
N GLY A 375 13.89 1.20 -8.74
CA GLY A 375 13.64 2.62 -8.47
C GLY A 375 14.71 3.59 -8.96
N LEU A 376 15.73 3.12 -9.70
CA LEU A 376 16.75 3.98 -10.32
C LEU A 376 16.32 4.49 -11.70
N HIS A 377 16.75 5.71 -12.08
CA HIS A 377 16.47 6.29 -13.40
C HIS A 377 17.46 5.79 -14.47
N LEU A 378 17.34 4.51 -14.85
CA LEU A 378 18.19 3.90 -15.87
C LEU A 378 17.73 4.28 -17.28
N SER A 379 16.43 4.18 -17.56
CA SER A 379 15.80 4.52 -18.86
C SER A 379 16.50 3.87 -20.08
N ARG A 380 16.86 2.58 -19.96
CA ARG A 380 17.61 1.80 -20.97
C ARG A 380 16.85 0.58 -21.49
N ASP A 381 17.32 0.06 -22.63
CA ASP A 381 16.87 -1.24 -23.14
C ASP A 381 17.37 -2.38 -22.23
N LEU A 382 16.49 -3.31 -21.87
CA LEU A 382 16.84 -4.47 -21.04
C LEU A 382 18.03 -5.26 -21.60
N SER A 383 18.15 -5.37 -22.93
CA SER A 383 19.24 -6.07 -23.60
C SER A 383 20.61 -5.43 -23.36
N GLU A 384 20.67 -4.10 -23.26
CA GLU A 384 21.89 -3.35 -22.96
C GLU A 384 22.33 -3.61 -21.51
N ILE A 385 21.39 -3.61 -20.57
CA ILE A 385 21.66 -3.92 -19.15
C ILE A 385 22.17 -5.35 -19.01
N LEU A 386 21.49 -6.32 -19.62
CA LEU A 386 21.93 -7.72 -19.61
C LEU A 386 23.30 -7.89 -20.28
N GLN A 387 23.59 -7.11 -21.34
CA GLN A 387 24.90 -7.11 -21.99
C GLN A 387 25.99 -6.60 -21.04
N ALA A 388 25.75 -5.49 -20.34
CA ALA A 388 26.69 -4.92 -19.37
C ALA A 388 27.00 -5.91 -18.23
N LEU A 389 25.98 -6.60 -17.71
CA LEU A 389 26.17 -7.62 -16.67
C LEU A 389 26.84 -8.90 -17.19
N SER A 390 26.66 -9.23 -18.47
CA SER A 390 27.25 -10.42 -19.08
C SER A 390 28.71 -10.28 -19.51
N SER A 391 29.28 -9.07 -19.55
CA SER A 391 30.63 -8.79 -20.02
C SER A 391 31.44 -8.10 -18.92
N PRO A 392 32.64 -8.58 -18.53
CA PRO A 392 33.47 -9.60 -19.18
C PRO A 392 33.12 -11.07 -18.89
N GLY A 393 32.03 -11.34 -18.17
CA GLY A 393 31.48 -12.69 -18.03
C GLY A 393 31.61 -13.34 -16.66
N CYS A 394 32.03 -12.59 -15.64
CA CYS A 394 32.15 -13.15 -14.29
C CYS A 394 30.81 -13.49 -13.65
N LEU A 395 29.74 -12.75 -13.98
CA LEU A 395 28.39 -12.99 -13.48
C LEU A 395 27.66 -14.15 -14.17
N LEU A 396 28.19 -14.65 -15.29
CA LEU A 396 27.60 -15.76 -16.03
C LEU A 396 27.47 -16.98 -15.10
N ASN A 397 26.25 -17.51 -14.97
CA ASN A 397 25.92 -18.60 -14.04
C ASN A 397 26.26 -18.34 -12.55
N ARG A 398 26.46 -17.09 -12.11
CA ARG A 398 26.67 -16.76 -10.70
C ARG A 398 25.59 -15.86 -10.13
N LEU A 399 25.02 -15.00 -10.97
CA LEU A 399 23.92 -14.15 -10.58
C LEU A 399 22.72 -15.03 -10.18
N GLU A 400 22.27 -14.85 -8.94
CA GLU A 400 21.16 -15.55 -8.29
C GLU A 400 19.91 -14.66 -8.22
N SER A 401 20.07 -13.34 -8.03
CA SER A 401 18.93 -12.42 -7.96
C SER A 401 19.20 -11.10 -8.69
N LEU A 402 18.24 -10.65 -9.49
CA LEU A 402 18.27 -9.38 -10.20
C LEU A 402 16.93 -8.64 -10.03
N TYR A 403 16.98 -7.48 -9.39
CA TYR A 403 15.82 -6.60 -9.16
C TYR A 403 16.03 -5.27 -9.88
N LEU A 404 15.11 -4.95 -10.78
CA LEU A 404 15.15 -3.83 -11.71
C LEU A 404 13.75 -3.20 -11.85
N ASP A 405 12.97 -3.23 -10.77
CA ASP A 405 11.59 -2.72 -10.76
C ASP A 405 11.58 -1.20 -10.86
N SER A 406 10.59 -0.60 -11.52
CA SER A 406 10.43 0.86 -11.58
C SER A 406 11.69 1.60 -12.08
N CYS A 407 12.38 1.07 -13.08
CA CYS A 407 13.64 1.62 -13.61
C CYS A 407 13.52 2.35 -14.96
N GLU A 408 12.28 2.57 -15.43
CA GLU A 408 11.97 3.09 -16.77
C GLU A 408 12.56 2.23 -17.92
N ILE A 409 12.79 0.94 -17.67
CA ILE A 409 13.38 0.01 -18.64
C ILE A 409 12.37 -0.26 -19.77
N PHE A 410 12.85 -0.29 -21.00
CA PHE A 410 12.06 -0.66 -22.18
C PHE A 410 12.74 -1.81 -22.96
N GLY A 411 12.17 -2.16 -24.11
CA GLY A 411 12.69 -3.24 -24.96
C GLY A 411 11.93 -4.54 -24.75
N HIS A 412 12.65 -5.68 -24.83
CA HIS A 412 12.06 -7.01 -24.83
C HIS A 412 12.80 -7.98 -23.91
N LEU A 413 12.08 -9.00 -23.40
CA LEU A 413 12.71 -10.18 -22.82
C LEU A 413 13.42 -10.98 -23.93
N THR A 414 14.69 -11.31 -23.72
CA THR A 414 15.50 -12.04 -24.71
C THR A 414 16.14 -13.29 -24.11
N ASP A 415 16.57 -14.21 -24.98
CA ASP A 415 17.30 -15.43 -24.60
C ASP A 415 18.65 -15.15 -23.92
N ARG A 416 19.11 -13.90 -23.84
CA ARG A 416 20.28 -13.52 -23.04
C ARG A 416 20.12 -13.84 -21.56
N LEU A 417 18.89 -13.91 -21.04
CA LEU A 417 18.63 -14.35 -19.67
C LEU A 417 19.18 -15.77 -19.39
N LEU A 418 19.26 -16.63 -20.42
CA LEU A 418 19.82 -17.98 -20.30
C LEU A 418 21.31 -18.00 -19.95
N LEU A 419 22.00 -16.88 -20.10
CA LEU A 419 23.39 -16.72 -19.68
C LEU A 419 23.54 -16.76 -18.14
N PHE A 420 22.46 -16.51 -17.40
CA PHE A 420 22.42 -16.49 -15.94
C PHE A 420 21.69 -17.73 -15.40
N LYS A 421 22.23 -18.94 -15.62
CA LYS A 421 21.55 -20.22 -15.29
C LYS A 421 21.19 -20.43 -13.80
N ASN A 422 21.86 -19.71 -12.91
CA ASN A 422 21.61 -19.77 -11.46
C ASN A 422 20.62 -18.72 -10.97
N LEU A 423 20.05 -17.92 -11.89
CA LEU A 423 19.05 -16.91 -11.56
C LEU A 423 17.83 -17.59 -10.93
N ALA A 424 17.59 -17.24 -9.67
CA ALA A 424 16.49 -17.70 -8.84
C ALA A 424 15.40 -16.63 -8.71
N ASP A 425 15.78 -15.35 -8.61
CA ASP A 425 14.82 -14.25 -8.51
C ASP A 425 15.06 -13.23 -9.62
N LEU A 426 14.01 -12.97 -10.40
CA LEU A 426 14.00 -11.93 -11.43
C LEU A 426 12.79 -11.03 -11.22
N SER A 427 13.04 -9.76 -10.95
CA SER A 427 12.02 -8.74 -10.77
C SER A 427 12.24 -7.59 -11.74
N LEU A 428 11.27 -7.37 -12.62
CA LEU A 428 11.28 -6.37 -13.69
C LEU A 428 9.99 -5.55 -13.68
N SER A 429 9.28 -5.51 -12.56
CA SER A 429 7.94 -4.92 -12.49
C SER A 429 7.95 -3.41 -12.74
N ARG A 430 6.78 -2.84 -13.09
CA ARG A 430 6.60 -1.38 -13.23
C ARG A 430 7.58 -0.74 -14.23
N ASN A 431 7.77 -1.39 -15.38
CA ASN A 431 8.62 -0.89 -16.47
C ASN A 431 7.80 -0.76 -17.77
N SER A 432 8.46 -0.47 -18.89
CA SER A 432 7.87 -0.41 -20.23
C SER A 432 8.32 -1.57 -21.13
N ILE A 433 8.66 -2.73 -20.55
CA ILE A 433 9.11 -3.92 -21.30
C ILE A 433 7.94 -4.47 -22.10
N SER A 434 8.17 -4.79 -23.37
CA SER A 434 7.15 -5.26 -24.31
C SER A 434 7.56 -6.56 -25.01
N GLY A 435 6.72 -7.07 -25.90
CA GLY A 435 6.98 -8.33 -26.60
C GLY A 435 6.62 -9.57 -25.77
N SER A 436 6.84 -10.75 -26.35
CA SER A 436 6.45 -12.03 -25.75
C SER A 436 7.44 -12.57 -24.75
N ILE A 437 6.95 -13.33 -23.77
CA ILE A 437 7.79 -14.14 -22.89
C ILE A 437 8.47 -15.24 -23.74
N PRO A 438 9.80 -15.32 -23.81
CA PRO A 438 10.48 -16.31 -24.65
C PRO A 438 10.28 -17.72 -24.08
N VAL A 439 9.99 -18.70 -24.95
CA VAL A 439 9.83 -20.12 -24.57
C VAL A 439 11.06 -20.66 -23.84
N SER A 440 12.24 -20.13 -24.18
CA SER A 440 13.49 -20.51 -23.54
C SER A 440 13.54 -20.23 -22.04
N LEU A 441 12.72 -19.31 -21.51
CA LEU A 441 12.68 -18.97 -20.09
C LEU A 441 12.43 -20.20 -19.20
N GLY A 442 11.66 -21.18 -19.69
CA GLY A 442 11.44 -22.46 -19.02
C GLY A 442 12.70 -23.30 -18.77
N LEU A 443 13.82 -22.97 -19.43
CA LEU A 443 15.13 -23.62 -19.22
C LEU A 443 15.87 -23.11 -17.97
N LEU A 444 15.43 -22.00 -17.35
CA LEU A 444 15.99 -21.46 -16.11
C LEU A 444 15.49 -22.25 -14.89
N ALA A 445 15.90 -23.52 -14.76
CA ALA A 445 15.44 -24.43 -13.71
C ALA A 445 15.75 -24.00 -12.25
N SER A 446 16.50 -22.92 -12.06
CA SER A 446 16.79 -22.32 -10.75
C SER A 446 15.72 -21.32 -10.30
N LEU A 447 14.88 -20.83 -11.21
CA LEU A 447 13.93 -19.75 -10.99
C LEU A 447 12.89 -20.13 -9.93
N ARG A 448 12.74 -19.27 -8.92
CA ARG A 448 11.80 -19.34 -7.81
C ARG A 448 10.81 -18.18 -7.84
N THR A 449 11.29 -17.00 -8.20
CA THR A 449 10.50 -15.78 -8.29
C THR A 449 10.64 -15.18 -9.67
N LEU A 450 9.51 -14.93 -10.33
CA LEU A 450 9.45 -14.14 -11.55
C LEU A 450 8.37 -13.08 -11.40
N ASP A 451 8.79 -11.81 -11.44
CA ASP A 451 7.88 -10.67 -11.48
C ASP A 451 8.09 -9.86 -12.77
N LEU A 452 7.06 -9.88 -13.61
CA LEU A 452 6.95 -9.08 -14.84
C LEU A 452 5.75 -8.13 -14.77
N SER A 453 5.15 -7.94 -13.59
CA SER A 453 3.91 -7.19 -13.44
C SER A 453 4.04 -5.72 -13.85
N GLN A 454 2.94 -5.10 -14.26
CA GLN A 454 2.88 -3.68 -14.67
C GLN A 454 3.90 -3.35 -15.77
N ASN A 455 3.81 -4.09 -16.88
CA ASN A 455 4.63 -3.90 -18.07
C ASN A 455 3.72 -3.90 -19.31
N ARG A 456 4.33 -4.01 -20.50
CA ARG A 456 3.66 -4.11 -21.80
C ARG A 456 3.90 -5.47 -22.47
N VAL A 457 4.17 -6.52 -21.69
CA VAL A 457 4.44 -7.87 -22.19
C VAL A 457 3.18 -8.40 -22.88
N ASN A 458 3.31 -8.98 -24.07
CA ASN A 458 2.18 -9.44 -24.89
C ASN A 458 2.35 -10.87 -25.41
N GLY A 459 1.38 -11.35 -26.19
CA GLY A 459 1.38 -12.72 -26.70
C GLY A 459 0.92 -13.74 -25.62
N THR A 460 1.25 -15.01 -25.83
CA THR A 460 0.75 -16.11 -24.98
C THR A 460 1.67 -16.39 -23.80
N LEU A 461 1.11 -16.93 -22.72
CA LEU A 461 1.89 -17.57 -21.65
C LEU A 461 2.56 -18.84 -22.21
N PRO A 462 3.89 -18.99 -22.20
CA PRO A 462 4.52 -20.19 -22.76
C PRO A 462 4.31 -21.43 -21.87
N GLU A 463 3.95 -22.57 -22.47
CA GLU A 463 3.83 -23.87 -21.76
C GLU A 463 5.12 -24.27 -21.04
N SER A 464 6.29 -23.81 -21.52
CA SER A 464 7.58 -24.08 -20.89
C SER A 464 7.71 -23.53 -19.48
N ILE A 465 6.87 -22.57 -19.06
CA ILE A 465 6.78 -22.14 -17.65
C ILE A 465 6.45 -23.34 -16.75
N GLY A 466 5.63 -24.29 -17.22
CA GLY A 466 5.30 -25.51 -16.48
C GLY A 466 6.49 -26.42 -16.18
N GLN A 467 7.70 -26.11 -16.68
CA GLN A 467 8.95 -26.83 -16.39
C GLN A 467 9.73 -26.27 -15.19
N LEU A 468 9.34 -25.09 -14.68
CA LEU A 468 10.04 -24.38 -13.60
C LEU A 468 9.66 -24.94 -12.22
N TRP A 469 10.09 -26.18 -11.93
CA TRP A 469 9.71 -26.93 -10.72
C TRP A 469 10.13 -26.30 -9.37
N LYS A 470 11.01 -25.30 -9.38
CA LYS A 470 11.38 -24.51 -8.20
C LYS A 470 10.55 -23.23 -8.01
N MET A 471 9.65 -22.92 -8.94
CA MET A 471 8.84 -21.71 -8.90
C MET A 471 7.97 -21.69 -7.64
N GLU A 472 8.07 -20.59 -6.90
CA GLU A 472 7.32 -20.32 -5.67
C GLU A 472 6.38 -19.12 -5.87
N LYS A 473 6.82 -18.12 -6.68
CA LYS A 473 6.12 -16.85 -6.91
C LYS A 473 6.13 -16.48 -8.39
N LEU A 474 4.94 -16.35 -8.97
CA LEU A 474 4.78 -15.92 -10.37
C LEU A 474 3.84 -14.72 -10.43
N TRP A 475 4.39 -13.56 -10.78
CA TRP A 475 3.66 -12.29 -10.87
C TRP A 475 3.72 -11.75 -12.30
N LEU A 476 2.57 -11.70 -12.96
CA LEU A 476 2.39 -11.33 -14.36
C LEU A 476 1.31 -10.25 -14.55
N SER A 477 0.75 -9.73 -13.45
CA SER A 477 -0.41 -8.85 -13.48
C SER A 477 -0.19 -7.57 -14.28
N HIS A 478 -1.25 -7.01 -14.85
CA HIS A 478 -1.25 -5.75 -15.61
C HIS A 478 -0.24 -5.78 -16.77
N ASN A 479 -0.48 -6.68 -17.71
CA ASN A 479 0.25 -6.82 -18.96
C ASN A 479 -0.78 -6.92 -20.12
N MET A 480 -0.33 -7.34 -21.30
CA MET A 480 -1.16 -7.58 -22.48
C MET A 480 -1.09 -9.05 -22.92
N LEU A 481 -0.94 -9.99 -21.97
CA LEU A 481 -0.92 -11.42 -22.28
C LEU A 481 -2.32 -11.89 -22.70
N GLU A 482 -2.38 -12.68 -23.77
CA GLU A 482 -3.64 -13.17 -24.34
C GLU A 482 -3.53 -14.65 -24.74
N GLY A 483 -4.67 -15.29 -24.99
CA GLY A 483 -4.73 -16.68 -25.43
C GLY A 483 -5.12 -17.66 -24.31
N VAL A 484 -4.92 -18.95 -24.58
CA VAL A 484 -5.42 -20.04 -23.74
C VAL A 484 -4.32 -20.56 -22.80
N VAL A 485 -4.67 -20.68 -21.53
CA VAL A 485 -3.89 -21.32 -20.47
C VAL A 485 -4.61 -22.62 -20.08
N SER A 486 -3.84 -23.67 -19.82
CA SER A 486 -4.32 -25.02 -19.48
C SER A 486 -3.43 -25.64 -18.41
N GLU A 487 -3.73 -26.87 -17.99
CA GLU A 487 -2.98 -27.58 -16.94
C GLU A 487 -1.50 -27.78 -17.29
N VAL A 488 -1.17 -27.82 -18.58
CA VAL A 488 0.22 -27.99 -19.08
C VAL A 488 1.14 -26.86 -18.60
N HIS A 489 0.62 -25.64 -18.51
CA HIS A 489 1.36 -24.46 -18.05
C HIS A 489 1.77 -24.56 -16.57
N PHE A 490 1.13 -25.46 -15.82
CA PHE A 490 1.26 -25.62 -14.38
C PHE A 490 1.82 -26.98 -13.96
N ALA A 491 2.03 -27.90 -14.91
CA ALA A 491 2.18 -29.34 -14.66
C ALA A 491 3.26 -29.71 -13.62
N ASN A 492 4.41 -29.03 -13.58
CA ASN A 492 5.47 -29.33 -12.60
C ASN A 492 5.65 -28.26 -11.51
N LEU A 493 4.75 -27.29 -11.38
CA LEU A 493 4.89 -26.16 -10.44
C LEU A 493 4.54 -26.52 -9.00
N THR A 494 5.02 -27.65 -8.50
CA THR A 494 4.67 -28.23 -7.18
C THR A 494 4.96 -27.34 -5.97
N ARG A 495 5.82 -26.31 -6.13
CA ARG A 495 6.21 -25.37 -5.08
C ARG A 495 5.49 -24.03 -5.16
N LEU A 496 4.64 -23.80 -6.16
CA LEU A 496 3.99 -22.53 -6.37
C LEU A 496 3.06 -22.21 -5.19
N ARG A 497 3.25 -21.03 -4.58
CA ARG A 497 2.44 -20.55 -3.45
C ARG A 497 1.73 -19.24 -3.74
N LEU A 498 2.36 -18.37 -4.53
CA LEU A 498 1.82 -17.05 -4.87
C LEU A 498 1.70 -16.94 -6.38
N PHE A 499 0.48 -16.73 -6.88
CA PHE A 499 0.22 -16.54 -8.29
C PHE A 499 -0.66 -15.30 -8.51
N GLN A 500 -0.11 -14.30 -9.17
CA GLN A 500 -0.85 -13.09 -9.54
C GLN A 500 -0.70 -12.84 -11.03
N ALA A 501 -1.80 -12.77 -11.75
CA ALA A 501 -1.81 -12.50 -13.17
C ALA A 501 -3.00 -11.64 -13.62
N SER A 502 -3.65 -10.95 -12.68
CA SER A 502 -4.77 -10.04 -12.92
C SER A 502 -4.51 -9.03 -14.04
N GLY A 503 -5.54 -8.55 -14.73
CA GLY A 503 -5.39 -7.54 -15.78
C GLY A 503 -4.69 -8.07 -17.04
N ASN A 504 -4.94 -9.33 -17.39
CA ASN A 504 -4.55 -9.94 -18.67
C ASN A 504 -5.77 -10.66 -19.27
N PRO A 505 -6.08 -10.48 -20.57
CA PRO A 505 -7.19 -11.17 -21.25
C PRO A 505 -6.87 -12.64 -21.58
N LEU A 506 -6.51 -13.44 -20.57
CA LEU A 506 -6.21 -14.87 -20.70
C LEU A 506 -7.45 -15.72 -20.43
N VAL A 507 -7.56 -16.86 -21.12
CA VAL A 507 -8.63 -17.85 -20.92
C VAL A 507 -8.06 -19.06 -20.22
N LEU A 508 -8.66 -19.53 -19.11
CA LEU A 508 -8.24 -20.77 -18.46
C LEU A 508 -9.14 -21.93 -18.87
N GLU A 509 -8.65 -22.80 -19.76
CA GLU A 509 -9.30 -24.05 -20.15
C GLU A 509 -8.72 -25.22 -19.34
N ALA A 510 -9.28 -25.44 -18.15
CA ALA A 510 -8.93 -26.58 -17.31
C ALA A 510 -10.07 -27.60 -17.22
N SER A 511 -9.72 -28.89 -17.21
CA SER A 511 -10.64 -29.98 -16.95
C SER A 511 -11.32 -29.80 -15.58
N PRO A 512 -12.62 -30.08 -15.45
CA PRO A 512 -13.31 -30.04 -14.15
C PRO A 512 -12.71 -30.98 -13.09
N GLU A 513 -12.03 -32.04 -13.52
CA GLU A 513 -11.33 -33.03 -12.69
C GLU A 513 -9.87 -32.66 -12.41
N TRP A 514 -9.42 -31.48 -12.85
CA TRP A 514 -8.05 -31.05 -12.64
C TRP A 514 -7.77 -30.83 -11.15
N VAL A 515 -6.69 -31.44 -10.69
CA VAL A 515 -6.10 -31.20 -9.37
C VAL A 515 -4.75 -30.51 -9.61
N PRO A 516 -4.65 -29.19 -9.38
CA PRO A 516 -3.38 -28.48 -9.47
C PRO A 516 -2.30 -29.14 -8.60
N PRO A 517 -1.04 -29.23 -9.05
CA PRO A 517 0.04 -29.90 -8.33
C PRO A 517 0.57 -29.10 -7.12
N PHE A 518 -0.10 -28.00 -6.77
CA PHE A 518 0.32 -27.02 -5.77
C PHE A 518 -0.83 -26.61 -4.86
N GLN A 519 -0.49 -25.86 -3.81
CA GLN A 519 -1.42 -25.28 -2.84
C GLN A 519 -1.13 -23.78 -2.69
N LEU A 520 -1.98 -22.95 -3.26
CA LEU A 520 -1.81 -21.51 -3.28
C LEU A 520 -2.26 -20.87 -1.97
N GLY A 521 -1.45 -19.91 -1.50
CA GLY A 521 -1.85 -18.96 -0.46
C GLY A 521 -2.47 -17.71 -1.05
N VAL A 522 -1.94 -17.23 -2.18
CA VAL A 522 -2.43 -16.03 -2.87
C VAL A 522 -2.69 -16.35 -4.32
N MET A 523 -3.90 -16.02 -4.78
CA MET A 523 -4.32 -16.12 -6.16
C MET A 523 -5.05 -14.85 -6.59
N ALA A 524 -4.59 -14.22 -7.66
CA ALA A 524 -5.27 -13.08 -8.28
C ALA A 524 -5.31 -13.26 -9.80
N LEU A 525 -6.51 -13.46 -10.35
CA LEU A 525 -6.78 -13.74 -11.76
C LEU A 525 -7.84 -12.78 -12.32
N SER A 526 -7.95 -11.58 -11.75
CA SER A 526 -8.94 -10.61 -12.21
C SER A 526 -8.79 -10.34 -13.71
N SER A 527 -9.90 -10.16 -14.42
CA SER A 527 -9.95 -9.95 -15.88
C SER A 527 -9.53 -11.16 -16.75
N TRP A 528 -9.33 -12.35 -16.19
CA TRP A 528 -9.19 -13.60 -16.96
C TRP A 528 -10.55 -14.18 -17.31
N HIS A 529 -10.71 -14.84 -18.45
CA HIS A 529 -11.93 -15.61 -18.71
C HIS A 529 -11.86 -16.98 -18.01
N LEU A 530 -12.56 -17.12 -16.89
CA LEU A 530 -12.71 -18.39 -16.15
C LEU A 530 -14.10 -19.01 -16.32
N GLY A 531 -15.09 -18.21 -16.68
CA GLY A 531 -16.47 -18.63 -16.82
C GLY A 531 -16.77 -19.48 -18.07
N PRO A 532 -18.03 -19.86 -18.28
CA PRO A 532 -19.20 -19.42 -17.51
C PRO A 532 -19.39 -20.17 -16.18
N LYS A 533 -18.77 -21.34 -15.99
CA LYS A 533 -18.97 -22.17 -14.79
C LYS A 533 -18.08 -21.75 -13.63
N PHE A 534 -18.56 -21.96 -12.40
CA PHE A 534 -17.72 -21.72 -11.22
C PHE A 534 -16.54 -22.71 -11.19
N PRO A 535 -15.28 -22.26 -11.02
CA PRO A 535 -14.11 -23.14 -11.16
C PRO A 535 -14.07 -24.27 -10.12
N SER A 536 -14.25 -25.52 -10.55
CA SER A 536 -14.33 -26.69 -9.66
C SER A 536 -12.98 -27.07 -9.03
N TRP A 537 -11.87 -26.82 -9.73
CA TRP A 537 -10.52 -27.15 -9.27
C TRP A 537 -10.12 -26.37 -8.00
N LEU A 538 -10.78 -25.23 -7.71
CA LEU A 538 -10.59 -24.47 -6.47
C LEU A 538 -10.84 -25.34 -5.22
N ARG A 539 -11.73 -26.33 -5.32
CA ARG A 539 -12.04 -27.28 -4.24
C ARG A 539 -10.82 -28.04 -3.71
N SER A 540 -9.78 -28.17 -4.52
CA SER A 540 -8.53 -28.85 -4.14
C SER A 540 -7.58 -27.98 -3.31
N GLN A 541 -7.78 -26.67 -3.28
CA GLN A 541 -6.92 -25.71 -2.60
C GLN A 541 -7.38 -25.52 -1.16
N ARG A 542 -6.47 -25.58 -0.19
CA ARG A 542 -6.78 -25.51 1.25
C ARG A 542 -6.03 -24.41 2.01
N ASP A 543 -5.04 -23.81 1.36
CA ASP A 543 -4.09 -22.87 1.98
C ASP A 543 -4.43 -21.39 1.65
N PHE A 544 -5.59 -21.09 1.04
CA PHE A 544 -5.91 -19.74 0.56
C PHE A 544 -6.01 -18.70 1.69
N VAL A 545 -5.29 -17.60 1.51
CA VAL A 545 -5.37 -16.35 2.28
C VAL A 545 -6.05 -15.25 1.46
N TYR A 546 -5.76 -15.18 0.16
CA TYR A 546 -6.30 -14.17 -0.75
C TYR A 546 -6.72 -14.81 -2.07
N LEU A 547 -7.98 -14.59 -2.45
CA LEU A 547 -8.56 -15.03 -3.71
C LEU A 547 -9.25 -13.85 -4.41
N ASP A 548 -8.76 -13.52 -5.59
CA ASP A 548 -9.38 -12.55 -6.50
C ASP A 548 -9.64 -13.22 -7.86
N ILE A 549 -10.92 -13.41 -8.17
CA ILE A 549 -11.42 -13.86 -9.48
C ILE A 549 -12.52 -12.91 -9.98
N SER A 550 -12.34 -11.61 -9.71
CA SER A 550 -13.20 -10.53 -10.21
C SER A 550 -13.11 -10.36 -11.73
N VAL A 551 -14.18 -9.89 -12.38
CA VAL A 551 -14.18 -9.65 -13.84
C VAL A 551 -13.81 -10.91 -14.65
N THR A 552 -14.27 -12.10 -14.22
CA THR A 552 -13.88 -13.37 -14.87
C THR A 552 -14.93 -14.01 -15.76
N GLY A 553 -16.07 -13.36 -15.91
CA GLY A 553 -17.18 -13.81 -16.75
C GLY A 553 -17.90 -15.03 -16.21
N ILE A 554 -17.85 -15.28 -14.90
CA ILE A 554 -18.57 -16.38 -14.25
C ILE A 554 -20.07 -16.05 -14.24
N ILE A 555 -20.89 -17.02 -14.66
CA ILE A 555 -22.35 -16.96 -14.75
C ILE A 555 -22.93 -18.24 -14.12
N ASP A 556 -22.73 -18.39 -12.82
CA ASP A 556 -23.11 -19.59 -12.06
C ASP A 556 -23.43 -19.24 -10.61
N THR A 557 -23.89 -20.22 -9.84
CA THR A 557 -24.05 -20.11 -8.37
C THR A 557 -22.74 -20.44 -7.64
N ILE A 558 -22.52 -19.88 -6.45
CA ILE A 558 -21.40 -20.28 -5.58
C ILE A 558 -21.70 -21.66 -4.95
N PRO A 559 -20.84 -22.67 -5.16
CA PRO A 559 -21.05 -23.98 -4.54
C PRO A 559 -20.88 -23.95 -3.00
N ASN A 560 -21.69 -24.71 -2.26
CA ASN A 560 -21.62 -24.76 -0.79
C ASN A 560 -20.24 -25.10 -0.19
N TRP A 561 -19.43 -25.89 -0.90
CA TRP A 561 -18.07 -26.22 -0.44
C TRP A 561 -17.12 -25.02 -0.45
N PHE A 562 -17.43 -23.97 -1.22
CA PHE A 562 -16.59 -22.79 -1.39
C PHE A 562 -16.33 -22.07 -0.07
N TRP A 563 -17.37 -21.92 0.74
CA TRP A 563 -17.30 -21.25 2.04
C TRP A 563 -16.46 -22.00 3.09
N ASN A 564 -16.02 -23.22 2.78
CA ASN A 564 -15.16 -24.06 3.62
C ASN A 564 -13.78 -24.32 2.97
N LEU A 565 -13.39 -23.54 1.95
CA LEU A 565 -12.12 -23.72 1.24
C LEU A 565 -10.89 -23.52 2.12
N SER A 566 -10.96 -22.56 3.04
CA SER A 566 -9.83 -22.18 3.88
C SER A 566 -10.08 -22.45 5.35
N THR A 567 -9.02 -22.85 6.05
CA THR A 567 -9.00 -22.98 7.52
C THR A 567 -8.33 -21.80 8.21
N ILE A 568 -7.96 -20.76 7.44
CA ILE A 568 -7.21 -19.56 7.86
C ILE A 568 -7.91 -18.27 7.37
N TYR A 569 -7.45 -17.08 7.80
CA TYR A 569 -8.10 -15.82 7.38
C TYR A 569 -8.19 -15.69 5.85
N PHE A 570 -9.36 -15.28 5.34
CA PHE A 570 -9.64 -15.27 3.90
C PHE A 570 -10.10 -13.88 3.42
N SER A 571 -9.35 -13.31 2.48
CA SER A 571 -9.75 -12.13 1.70
C SER A 571 -10.28 -12.58 0.35
N LEU A 572 -11.49 -12.14 0.02
CA LEU A 572 -12.25 -12.60 -1.14
C LEU A 572 -12.66 -11.42 -2.01
N ASN A 573 -12.35 -11.52 -3.30
CA ASN A 573 -12.93 -10.66 -4.32
C ASN A 573 -13.54 -11.50 -5.46
N LEU A 574 -14.87 -11.44 -5.60
CA LEU A 574 -15.65 -12.04 -6.69
C LEU A 574 -16.39 -10.99 -7.53
N SER A 575 -16.04 -9.71 -7.40
CA SER A 575 -16.81 -8.63 -7.98
C SER A 575 -16.83 -8.61 -9.51
N HIS A 576 -17.76 -7.86 -10.09
CA HIS A 576 -17.91 -7.70 -11.54
C HIS A 576 -18.03 -9.03 -12.30
N ASN A 577 -18.90 -9.90 -11.81
CA ASN A 577 -19.28 -11.14 -12.50
C ASN A 577 -20.81 -11.15 -12.72
N GLN A 578 -21.37 -12.30 -13.08
CA GLN A 578 -22.82 -12.51 -13.19
C GLN A 578 -23.24 -13.67 -12.27
N ILE A 579 -22.63 -13.75 -11.09
CA ILE A 579 -22.90 -14.80 -10.10
C ILE A 579 -24.26 -14.53 -9.47
N TYR A 580 -25.09 -15.58 -9.33
CA TYR A 580 -26.46 -15.47 -8.81
C TYR A 580 -26.74 -16.49 -7.71
N GLY A 581 -27.89 -16.30 -7.03
CA GLY A 581 -28.36 -17.14 -5.94
C GLY A 581 -28.11 -16.52 -4.56
N GLU A 582 -28.65 -17.17 -3.52
CA GLU A 582 -28.59 -16.66 -2.16
C GLU A 582 -27.24 -16.93 -1.48
N LEU A 583 -26.79 -15.98 -0.65
CA LEU A 583 -25.66 -16.17 0.25
C LEU A 583 -26.06 -16.99 1.49
N PRO A 584 -25.13 -17.76 2.10
CA PRO A 584 -25.42 -18.46 3.33
C PRO A 584 -25.75 -17.46 4.46
N HIS A 585 -26.67 -17.83 5.37
CA HIS A 585 -27.12 -16.97 6.47
C HIS A 585 -25.96 -16.42 7.33
N ARG A 586 -24.86 -17.16 7.47
CA ARG A 586 -23.62 -16.67 8.10
C ARG A 586 -22.47 -16.85 7.12
N ILE A 587 -21.73 -15.78 6.88
CA ILE A 587 -20.49 -15.83 6.12
C ILE A 587 -19.33 -15.84 7.13
N GLY A 588 -18.44 -16.85 7.04
CA GLY A 588 -17.31 -17.04 7.98
C GLY A 588 -17.58 -18.06 9.10
N THR A 589 -18.10 -19.25 8.78
CA THR A 589 -18.48 -20.28 9.77
C THR A 589 -17.35 -21.19 10.24
N SER A 590 -16.10 -20.96 9.82
CA SER A 590 -15.02 -21.84 10.26
C SER A 590 -14.63 -21.48 11.71
N PRO A 591 -14.66 -22.44 12.66
CA PRO A 591 -14.17 -22.21 14.02
C PRO A 591 -12.65 -21.94 14.10
N VAL A 592 -11.96 -21.94 12.95
CA VAL A 592 -10.52 -21.74 12.82
C VAL A 592 -10.19 -20.56 11.86
N ALA A 593 -11.16 -20.09 11.07
CA ALA A 593 -10.92 -19.20 9.92
C ALA A 593 -11.97 -18.07 9.84
N ASP A 594 -11.53 -16.81 9.76
CA ASP A 594 -12.43 -15.67 9.63
C ASP A 594 -12.16 -14.86 8.36
N LEU A 595 -13.23 -14.30 7.78
CA LEU A 595 -13.11 -13.41 6.62
C LEU A 595 -12.66 -12.02 7.07
N VAL A 596 -11.71 -11.41 6.35
CA VAL A 596 -11.21 -10.06 6.67
C VAL A 596 -11.70 -9.04 5.64
N TYR A 597 -11.69 -9.41 4.36
CA TYR A 597 -12.12 -8.57 3.24
C TYR A 597 -13.06 -9.37 2.34
N VAL A 598 -14.23 -8.82 2.04
CA VAL A 598 -15.23 -9.47 1.18
C VAL A 598 -15.78 -8.44 0.21
N ASP A 599 -15.46 -8.62 -1.07
CA ASP A 599 -16.04 -7.85 -2.18
C ASP A 599 -16.81 -8.80 -3.12
N LEU A 600 -18.14 -8.66 -3.11
CA LEU A 600 -19.08 -9.38 -3.96
C LEU A 600 -19.86 -8.42 -4.87
N SER A 601 -19.39 -7.17 -5.01
CA SER A 601 -20.08 -6.12 -5.74
C SER A 601 -20.27 -6.45 -7.22
N PHE A 602 -21.24 -5.80 -7.89
CA PHE A 602 -21.51 -5.99 -9.32
C PHE A 602 -21.74 -7.45 -9.70
N ASN A 603 -22.79 -8.05 -9.12
CA ASN A 603 -23.24 -9.42 -9.38
C ASN A 603 -24.78 -9.48 -9.39
N HIS A 604 -25.36 -10.68 -9.28
CA HIS A 604 -26.79 -10.93 -9.25
C HIS A 604 -27.21 -11.74 -8.00
N PHE A 605 -26.52 -11.55 -6.87
CA PHE A 605 -26.90 -12.19 -5.60
C PHE A 605 -28.24 -11.65 -5.11
N ASP A 606 -29.13 -12.54 -4.66
CA ASP A 606 -30.47 -12.24 -4.18
C ASP A 606 -30.70 -12.76 -2.75
N GLY A 607 -31.90 -12.51 -2.22
CA GLY A 607 -32.26 -12.89 -0.85
C GLY A 607 -31.86 -11.87 0.22
N PRO A 608 -31.93 -12.24 1.51
CA PRO A 608 -31.62 -11.35 2.63
C PRO A 608 -30.11 -11.19 2.87
N LEU A 609 -29.73 -10.07 3.49
CA LEU A 609 -28.35 -9.84 3.93
C LEU A 609 -27.90 -10.89 4.98
N PRO A 610 -26.67 -11.41 4.89
CA PRO A 610 -26.13 -12.39 5.82
C PRO A 610 -25.67 -11.77 7.14
N CYS A 611 -25.52 -12.59 8.18
CA CYS A 611 -24.81 -12.22 9.39
C CYS A 611 -23.28 -12.34 9.18
N LEU A 612 -22.53 -11.43 9.78
CA LEU A 612 -21.07 -11.31 9.64
C LEU A 612 -20.31 -11.95 10.80
N SER A 613 -19.07 -12.39 10.56
CA SER A 613 -18.09 -12.65 11.62
C SER A 613 -17.58 -11.32 12.20
N SER A 614 -17.21 -11.31 13.49
CA SER A 614 -16.71 -10.10 14.18
C SER A 614 -15.39 -9.57 13.61
N LYS A 615 -14.66 -10.39 12.85
CA LYS A 615 -13.34 -10.04 12.30
C LYS A 615 -13.37 -9.51 10.85
N VAL A 616 -14.56 -9.41 10.23
CA VAL A 616 -14.69 -8.77 8.91
C VAL A 616 -14.36 -7.29 9.06
N ASN A 617 -13.39 -6.82 8.28
CA ASN A 617 -12.96 -5.43 8.23
C ASN A 617 -13.67 -4.68 7.08
N THR A 618 -13.73 -5.28 5.90
CA THR A 618 -14.36 -4.67 4.72
C THR A 618 -15.44 -5.58 4.15
N LEU A 619 -16.62 -5.02 3.92
CA LEU A 619 -17.72 -5.69 3.25
C LEU A 619 -18.30 -4.79 2.15
N ASP A 620 -18.20 -5.25 0.91
CA ASP A 620 -18.85 -4.65 -0.25
C ASP A 620 -19.81 -5.67 -0.90
N LEU A 621 -21.11 -5.37 -0.80
CA LEU A 621 -22.20 -6.12 -1.43
C LEU A 621 -22.99 -5.24 -2.41
N SER A 622 -22.41 -4.11 -2.83
CA SER A 622 -23.08 -3.15 -3.70
C SER A 622 -23.44 -3.74 -5.08
N ASN A 623 -24.36 -3.11 -5.80
CA ASN A 623 -24.71 -3.51 -7.17
C ASN A 623 -25.14 -5.00 -7.28
N ASN A 624 -26.16 -5.37 -6.50
CA ASN A 624 -26.73 -6.71 -6.42
C ASN A 624 -28.27 -6.64 -6.29
N LEU A 625 -28.92 -7.77 -5.97
CA LEU A 625 -30.38 -7.89 -5.82
C LEU A 625 -30.79 -8.20 -4.37
N PHE A 626 -29.96 -7.89 -3.37
CA PHE A 626 -30.28 -8.16 -1.96
C PHE A 626 -31.51 -7.38 -1.52
N SER A 627 -32.36 -8.01 -0.70
CA SER A 627 -33.64 -7.45 -0.27
C SER A 627 -33.92 -7.66 1.22
N GLY A 628 -34.93 -6.97 1.74
CA GLY A 628 -35.29 -7.01 3.17
C GLY A 628 -34.49 -6.02 4.03
N PRO A 629 -34.57 -6.15 5.37
CA PRO A 629 -34.02 -5.16 6.31
C PRO A 629 -32.53 -5.36 6.62
N ILE A 630 -31.84 -4.24 6.87
CA ILE A 630 -30.41 -4.21 7.26
C ILE A 630 -30.20 -4.75 8.69
N SER A 631 -31.25 -4.81 9.51
CA SER A 631 -31.18 -5.25 10.91
C SER A 631 -30.55 -6.63 11.11
N ASN A 632 -30.71 -7.54 10.15
CA ASN A 632 -30.13 -8.89 10.24
C ASN A 632 -28.60 -8.87 10.29
N LEU A 633 -27.99 -7.92 9.59
CA LEU A 633 -26.55 -7.72 9.54
C LEU A 633 -26.08 -6.92 10.76
N LEU A 634 -26.69 -5.74 11.01
CA LEU A 634 -26.19 -4.77 12.00
C LEU A 634 -26.56 -5.05 13.47
N CYS A 635 -27.70 -5.71 13.74
CA CYS A 635 -28.23 -5.88 15.10
C CYS A 635 -28.05 -7.29 15.68
N SER A 636 -27.39 -8.20 14.97
CA SER A 636 -27.06 -9.51 15.50
C SER A 636 -26.15 -9.38 16.74
N LYS A 637 -26.34 -10.18 17.80
CA LYS A 637 -25.44 -10.16 18.98
C LYS A 637 -24.22 -11.06 18.73
N MET A 638 -23.01 -10.55 19.00
CA MET A 638 -21.75 -11.31 18.95
C MET A 638 -21.05 -11.32 20.30
N GLU A 639 -20.24 -12.35 20.54
CA GLU A 639 -19.45 -12.53 21.77
C GLU A 639 -18.13 -11.71 21.75
N GLU A 640 -17.67 -11.33 20.56
CA GLU A 640 -16.40 -10.63 20.31
C GLU A 640 -16.66 -9.21 19.72
N PRO A 641 -15.75 -8.24 19.91
CA PRO A 641 -15.89 -6.88 19.38
C PRO A 641 -15.80 -6.85 17.85
N TYR A 642 -16.62 -6.00 17.22
CA TYR A 642 -16.68 -5.87 15.77
C TYR A 642 -15.53 -5.03 15.19
N TRP A 643 -14.92 -5.50 14.11
CA TRP A 643 -13.81 -4.83 13.41
C TRP A 643 -14.21 -4.18 12.07
N LEU A 644 -15.49 -4.07 11.74
CA LEU A 644 -15.90 -3.53 10.44
C LEU A 644 -15.54 -2.04 10.31
N GLU A 645 -14.76 -1.71 9.28
CA GLU A 645 -14.35 -0.34 8.92
C GLU A 645 -15.11 0.15 7.68
N ILE A 646 -15.46 -0.72 6.74
CA ILE A 646 -16.18 -0.37 5.51
C ILE A 646 -17.41 -1.24 5.32
N LEU A 647 -18.56 -0.58 5.11
CA LEU A 647 -19.82 -1.22 4.77
C LEU A 647 -20.45 -0.55 3.55
N HIS A 648 -20.38 -1.23 2.40
CA HIS A 648 -20.96 -0.77 1.15
C HIS A 648 -22.08 -1.71 0.70
N LEU A 649 -23.30 -1.18 0.62
CA LEU A 649 -24.54 -1.88 0.26
C LEU A 649 -25.34 -1.12 -0.82
N ALA A 650 -24.70 -0.20 -1.55
CA ALA A 650 -25.33 0.61 -2.58
C ALA A 650 -25.99 -0.23 -3.68
N ASP A 651 -26.96 0.33 -4.39
CA ASP A 651 -27.59 -0.28 -5.57
C ASP A 651 -28.12 -1.70 -5.30
N ASN A 652 -29.04 -1.80 -4.35
CA ASN A 652 -29.72 -3.05 -3.98
C ASN A 652 -31.25 -2.82 -3.84
N HIS A 653 -31.97 -3.82 -3.33
CA HIS A 653 -33.41 -3.77 -3.04
C HIS A 653 -33.71 -3.77 -1.53
N LEU A 654 -32.78 -3.25 -0.71
CA LEU A 654 -32.94 -3.20 0.74
C LEU A 654 -34.08 -2.27 1.13
N SER A 655 -34.83 -2.64 2.17
CA SER A 655 -36.04 -1.91 2.58
C SER A 655 -36.23 -1.93 4.10
N GLY A 656 -37.22 -1.19 4.59
CA GLY A 656 -37.45 -1.01 6.03
C GLY A 656 -36.66 0.16 6.59
N GLU A 657 -36.56 0.24 7.92
CA GLU A 657 -35.86 1.34 8.60
C GLU A 657 -34.36 1.05 8.77
N ILE A 658 -33.54 2.10 8.79
CA ILE A 658 -32.14 1.99 9.23
C ILE A 658 -32.15 1.71 10.74
N PRO A 659 -31.62 0.57 11.21
CA PRO A 659 -31.77 0.14 12.59
C PRO A 659 -30.89 0.94 13.56
N ASP A 660 -31.34 1.12 14.81
CA ASP A 660 -30.63 1.85 15.86
C ASP A 660 -29.60 0.97 16.61
N CYS A 661 -28.68 0.34 15.86
CA CYS A 661 -27.67 -0.61 16.39
C CYS A 661 -26.21 -0.22 16.04
N TRP A 662 -25.97 1.00 15.57
CA TRP A 662 -24.66 1.41 15.04
C TRP A 662 -23.58 1.56 16.12
N MET A 663 -23.97 1.70 17.38
CA MET A 663 -23.04 1.70 18.53
C MET A 663 -22.23 0.41 18.67
N ASN A 664 -22.66 -0.67 18.01
CA ASN A 664 -21.92 -1.92 17.99
C ASN A 664 -20.71 -1.87 17.04
N TRP A 665 -20.60 -0.88 16.15
CA TRP A 665 -19.62 -0.83 15.06
C TRP A 665 -18.72 0.41 15.14
N PRO A 666 -17.98 0.63 16.25
CA PRO A 666 -17.26 1.88 16.52
C PRO A 666 -16.11 2.16 15.54
N ASN A 667 -15.67 1.15 14.79
CA ASN A 667 -14.55 1.23 13.86
C ASN A 667 -14.96 1.65 12.43
N LEU A 668 -16.26 1.84 12.16
CA LEU A 668 -16.72 2.23 10.82
C LEU A 668 -16.15 3.60 10.39
N VAL A 669 -15.56 3.59 9.20
CA VAL A 669 -14.97 4.73 8.50
C VAL A 669 -15.83 5.13 7.30
N SER A 670 -16.39 4.17 6.57
CA SER A 670 -17.23 4.44 5.40
C SER A 670 -18.50 3.59 5.41
N VAL A 671 -19.63 4.26 5.18
CA VAL A 671 -20.95 3.67 5.09
C VAL A 671 -21.63 4.16 3.82
N ASP A 672 -21.94 3.23 2.93
CA ASP A 672 -22.66 3.52 1.69
C ASP A 672 -23.91 2.64 1.58
N LEU A 673 -25.07 3.29 1.60
CA LEU A 673 -26.40 2.70 1.45
C LEU A 673 -27.17 3.34 0.28
N GLU A 674 -26.47 3.94 -0.68
CA GLU A 674 -27.07 4.63 -1.82
C GLU A 674 -28.05 3.74 -2.61
N ASN A 675 -29.08 4.36 -3.21
CA ASN A 675 -29.98 3.75 -4.18
C ASN A 675 -30.61 2.43 -3.71
N ASN A 676 -31.35 2.53 -2.60
CA ASN A 676 -32.13 1.44 -2.01
C ASN A 676 -33.57 1.91 -1.74
N SER A 677 -34.38 1.08 -1.06
CA SER A 677 -35.75 1.40 -0.63
C SER A 677 -35.85 1.62 0.88
N LEU A 678 -34.80 2.13 1.52
CA LEU A 678 -34.77 2.38 2.97
C LEU A 678 -35.69 3.53 3.34
N SER A 679 -36.27 3.48 4.53
CA SER A 679 -37.30 4.40 5.01
C SER A 679 -37.09 4.78 6.48
N GLY A 680 -37.97 5.59 7.04
CA GLY A 680 -37.86 6.03 8.44
C GLY A 680 -36.92 7.23 8.60
N VAL A 681 -36.21 7.30 9.71
CA VAL A 681 -35.29 8.41 10.07
C VAL A 681 -33.85 7.90 10.19
N ILE A 682 -32.87 8.80 10.15
CA ILE A 682 -31.50 8.45 10.53
C ILE A 682 -31.45 8.17 12.04
N PRO A 683 -31.02 6.99 12.49
CA PRO A 683 -31.05 6.62 13.90
C PRO A 683 -30.00 7.36 14.72
N SER A 684 -30.31 7.60 16.00
CA SER A 684 -29.44 8.38 16.88
C SER A 684 -28.08 7.71 17.14
N SER A 685 -28.02 6.37 17.13
CA SER A 685 -26.80 5.58 17.32
C SER A 685 -25.75 5.79 16.23
N MET A 686 -26.08 6.29 15.03
CA MET A 686 -25.04 6.65 14.06
C MET A 686 -24.08 7.72 14.61
N GLY A 687 -24.54 8.55 15.56
CA GLY A 687 -23.70 9.53 16.25
C GLY A 687 -22.66 8.95 17.22
N SER A 688 -22.53 7.62 17.35
CA SER A 688 -21.41 7.00 18.06
C SER A 688 -20.24 6.61 17.15
N LEU A 689 -20.38 6.76 15.83
CA LEU A 689 -19.37 6.40 14.84
C LEU A 689 -18.34 7.53 14.72
N ASN A 690 -17.46 7.64 15.71
CA ASN A 690 -16.51 8.76 15.81
C ASN A 690 -15.43 8.73 14.72
N LEU A 691 -15.17 7.58 14.11
CA LEU A 691 -14.21 7.41 13.02
C LEU A 691 -14.82 7.56 11.62
N LEU A 692 -16.15 7.80 11.54
CA LEU A 692 -16.87 7.89 10.28
C LEU A 692 -16.38 9.11 9.48
N GLN A 693 -15.91 8.85 8.26
CA GLN A 693 -15.40 9.83 7.32
C GLN A 693 -16.33 10.00 6.11
N SER A 694 -17.04 8.95 5.70
CA SER A 694 -17.90 8.95 4.52
C SER A 694 -19.27 8.33 4.83
N LEU A 695 -20.33 9.07 4.53
CA LEU A 695 -21.73 8.66 4.72
C LEU A 695 -22.56 8.97 3.47
N HIS A 696 -22.99 7.92 2.77
CA HIS A 696 -23.84 7.98 1.58
C HIS A 696 -25.18 7.31 1.83
N LEU A 697 -26.26 8.08 1.74
CA LEU A 697 -27.66 7.64 1.89
C LEU A 697 -28.53 8.10 0.73
N ARG A 698 -27.93 8.55 -0.38
CA ARG A 698 -28.62 9.11 -1.55
C ARG A 698 -29.70 8.16 -2.06
N LYS A 699 -30.78 8.73 -2.63
CA LYS A 699 -31.78 7.99 -3.41
C LYS A 699 -32.41 6.85 -2.61
N ASN A 700 -33.01 7.22 -1.48
CA ASN A 700 -33.79 6.35 -0.60
C ASN A 700 -35.13 7.03 -0.28
N ASN A 701 -35.91 6.43 0.60
CA ASN A 701 -37.19 6.95 1.10
C ASN A 701 -37.08 7.46 2.55
N LEU A 702 -35.90 7.97 2.95
CA LEU A 702 -35.63 8.46 4.30
C LEU A 702 -36.31 9.80 4.54
N SER A 703 -36.71 10.07 5.78
CA SER A 703 -37.52 11.21 6.15
C SER A 703 -37.17 11.73 7.55
N GLY A 704 -37.90 12.75 8.01
CA GLY A 704 -37.68 13.37 9.31
C GLY A 704 -36.57 14.43 9.28
N VAL A 705 -36.16 14.86 10.47
CA VAL A 705 -35.10 15.88 10.64
C VAL A 705 -33.74 15.20 10.85
N LEU A 706 -32.66 15.86 10.46
CA LEU A 706 -31.31 15.36 10.73
C LEU A 706 -31.06 15.30 12.25
N PRO A 707 -30.67 14.14 12.81
CA PRO A 707 -30.50 13.98 14.25
C PRO A 707 -29.26 14.74 14.74
N SER A 708 -29.37 15.40 15.89
CA SER A 708 -28.26 16.16 16.48
C SER A 708 -27.08 15.28 16.91
N SER A 709 -27.27 13.97 17.06
CA SER A 709 -26.19 13.05 17.41
C SER A 709 -25.11 12.96 16.34
N LEU A 710 -25.42 13.22 15.07
CA LEU A 710 -24.43 13.25 13.97
C LEU A 710 -23.35 14.32 14.15
N GLN A 711 -23.61 15.34 15.00
CA GLN A 711 -22.60 16.35 15.35
C GLN A 711 -21.36 15.75 16.07
N ASN A 712 -21.47 14.52 16.56
CA ASN A 712 -20.37 13.80 17.21
C ASN A 712 -19.43 13.10 16.20
N CYS A 713 -19.85 12.90 14.95
CA CYS A 713 -19.04 12.31 13.89
C CYS A 713 -18.09 13.35 13.29
N THR A 714 -17.20 13.90 14.11
CA THR A 714 -16.35 15.06 13.75
C THR A 714 -15.33 14.77 12.64
N SER A 715 -15.09 13.49 12.33
CA SER A 715 -14.21 13.05 11.24
C SER A 715 -14.88 13.02 9.87
N LEU A 716 -16.16 13.39 9.75
CA LEU A 716 -16.88 13.37 8.47
C LEU A 716 -16.25 14.31 7.43
N LEU A 717 -15.82 13.71 6.33
CA LEU A 717 -15.27 14.36 5.15
C LEU A 717 -16.32 14.48 4.04
N ALA A 718 -17.18 13.47 3.88
CA ALA A 718 -18.22 13.44 2.86
C ALA A 718 -19.57 13.02 3.42
N ILE A 719 -20.61 13.78 3.06
CA ILE A 719 -22.00 13.52 3.41
C ILE A 719 -22.86 13.67 2.16
N ASP A 720 -23.47 12.58 1.71
CA ASP A 720 -24.49 12.59 0.66
C ASP A 720 -25.83 12.05 1.20
N LEU A 721 -26.79 12.96 1.35
CA LEU A 721 -28.16 12.67 1.78
C LEU A 721 -29.17 13.01 0.66
N GLY A 722 -28.70 13.15 -0.57
CA GLY A 722 -29.49 13.62 -1.70
C GLY A 722 -30.68 12.71 -2.03
N GLU A 723 -31.67 13.24 -2.74
CA GLU A 723 -32.80 12.44 -3.28
C GLU A 723 -33.53 11.63 -2.20
N ASN A 724 -33.97 12.30 -1.13
CA ASN A 724 -34.71 11.72 -0.01
C ASN A 724 -35.92 12.62 0.36
N HIS A 725 -36.48 12.43 1.57
CA HIS A 725 -37.62 13.19 2.09
C HIS A 725 -37.30 13.91 3.41
N PHE A 726 -36.04 14.30 3.64
CA PHE A 726 -35.65 15.03 4.85
C PHE A 726 -36.32 16.41 4.92
N VAL A 727 -36.72 16.79 6.13
CA VAL A 727 -37.46 18.03 6.43
C VAL A 727 -36.76 18.84 7.53
N GLY A 728 -37.26 20.04 7.79
CA GLY A 728 -36.71 20.94 8.81
C GLY A 728 -35.64 21.86 8.24
N ASN A 729 -34.92 22.54 9.12
CA ASN A 729 -33.86 23.46 8.71
C ASN A 729 -32.53 22.70 8.55
N ILE A 730 -31.65 23.18 7.68
CA ILE A 730 -30.25 22.73 7.65
C ILE A 730 -29.62 23.07 9.01
N PRO A 731 -29.11 22.10 9.78
CA PRO A 731 -28.57 22.37 11.11
C PRO A 731 -27.25 23.14 11.07
N GLY A 732 -27.11 24.14 11.94
CA GLY A 732 -25.86 24.92 12.07
C GLY A 732 -24.65 24.09 12.53
N TRP A 733 -24.88 22.98 13.24
CA TRP A 733 -23.80 22.11 13.72
C TRP A 733 -22.98 21.49 12.59
N ILE A 734 -23.51 21.40 11.36
CA ILE A 734 -22.75 20.94 10.19
C ILE A 734 -21.51 21.81 10.01
N GLY A 735 -21.69 23.14 10.05
CA GLY A 735 -20.56 24.07 9.95
C GLY A 735 -19.71 24.18 11.23
N GLU A 736 -20.33 24.02 12.40
CA GLU A 736 -19.61 24.20 13.69
C GLU A 736 -18.77 23.00 14.12
N LYS A 737 -19.17 21.77 13.73
CA LYS A 737 -18.58 20.53 14.23
C LYS A 737 -17.87 19.71 13.17
N LEU A 738 -18.23 19.85 11.90
CA LEU A 738 -17.66 19.07 10.80
C LEU A 738 -16.65 19.90 10.00
N SER A 739 -15.68 20.52 10.68
CA SER A 739 -14.76 21.50 10.07
C SER A 739 -13.94 20.94 8.91
N ASP A 740 -13.74 19.63 8.88
CA ASP A 740 -12.91 18.94 7.89
C ASP A 740 -13.72 18.46 6.67
N SER A 741 -15.04 18.71 6.63
CA SER A 741 -15.88 18.29 5.51
C SER A 741 -15.48 18.93 4.19
N ILE A 742 -15.33 18.07 3.19
CA ILE A 742 -14.98 18.38 1.80
C ILE A 742 -16.24 18.43 0.93
N LEU A 743 -17.23 17.58 1.25
CA LEU A 743 -18.41 17.35 0.43
C LEU A 743 -19.67 17.35 1.29
N ILE A 744 -20.63 18.19 0.91
CA ILE A 744 -21.98 18.19 1.48
C ILE A 744 -22.99 18.21 0.33
N SER A 745 -23.73 17.12 0.16
CA SER A 745 -24.90 17.04 -0.71
C SER A 745 -26.17 16.74 0.10
N LEU A 746 -27.09 17.69 0.07
CA LEU A 746 -28.42 17.64 0.67
C LEU A 746 -29.52 17.87 -0.39
N GLY A 747 -29.15 17.82 -1.67
CA GLY A 747 -30.02 18.16 -2.80
C GLY A 747 -31.24 17.25 -2.91
N SER A 748 -32.30 17.71 -3.57
CA SER A 748 -33.53 16.92 -3.81
C SER A 748 -34.16 16.38 -2.52
N ASN A 749 -34.43 17.28 -1.57
CA ASN A 749 -35.07 17.00 -0.29
C ASN A 749 -36.20 18.02 -0.02
N ARG A 750 -36.66 18.13 1.23
CA ARG A 750 -37.69 19.09 1.67
C ARG A 750 -37.17 20.01 2.78
N PHE A 751 -35.88 20.32 2.79
CA PHE A 751 -35.30 21.28 3.73
C PHE A 751 -35.90 22.67 3.53
N GLN A 752 -36.11 23.40 4.62
CA GLN A 752 -36.72 24.72 4.64
C GLN A 752 -35.89 25.70 5.50
N GLY A 753 -36.38 26.93 5.66
CA GLY A 753 -35.69 27.95 6.44
C GLY A 753 -34.54 28.59 5.66
N GLN A 754 -33.57 29.17 6.36
CA GLN A 754 -32.42 29.85 5.76
C GLN A 754 -31.20 28.95 5.69
N ILE A 755 -30.31 29.21 4.74
CA ILE A 755 -28.97 28.62 4.73
C ILE A 755 -28.18 29.19 5.93
N PRO A 756 -27.71 28.37 6.88
CA PRO A 756 -27.07 28.88 8.10
C PRO A 756 -25.67 29.42 7.81
N ASP A 757 -25.36 30.59 8.36
CA ASP A 757 -24.04 31.24 8.25
C ASP A 757 -22.90 30.36 8.80
N ASN A 758 -23.21 29.43 9.71
CA ASN A 758 -22.23 28.49 10.26
C ASN A 758 -21.51 27.67 9.18
N LEU A 759 -22.16 27.38 8.03
CA LEU A 759 -21.55 26.63 6.92
C LEU A 759 -20.31 27.34 6.35
N CYS A 760 -20.19 28.65 6.53
CA CYS A 760 -19.02 29.42 6.11
C CYS A 760 -17.73 29.03 6.86
N SER A 761 -17.83 28.22 7.93
CA SER A 761 -16.68 27.73 8.69
C SER A 761 -15.98 26.53 8.05
N LEU A 762 -16.57 25.94 7.01
CA LEU A 762 -16.08 24.75 6.33
C LEU A 762 -14.95 25.11 5.35
N SER A 763 -13.73 25.27 5.86
CA SER A 763 -12.59 25.73 5.06
C SER A 763 -12.14 24.75 3.97
N TYR A 764 -12.45 23.45 4.13
CA TYR A 764 -12.07 22.38 3.21
C TYR A 764 -13.14 22.03 2.17
N LEU A 765 -14.33 22.63 2.26
CA LEU A 765 -15.47 22.32 1.40
C LEU A 765 -15.16 22.66 -0.06
N THR A 766 -15.28 21.68 -0.95
CA THR A 766 -15.15 21.83 -2.41
C THR A 766 -16.47 21.61 -3.13
N ILE A 767 -17.40 20.84 -2.54
CA ILE A 767 -18.70 20.53 -3.12
C ILE A 767 -19.81 20.86 -2.13
N LEU A 768 -20.69 21.78 -2.54
CA LEU A 768 -21.91 22.12 -1.83
C LEU A 768 -23.11 21.97 -2.76
N ASP A 769 -23.98 21.00 -2.49
CA ASP A 769 -25.22 20.78 -3.23
C ASP A 769 -26.41 20.88 -2.27
N LEU A 770 -27.19 21.94 -2.41
CA LEU A 770 -28.44 22.19 -1.69
C LEU A 770 -29.63 22.31 -2.65
N ALA A 771 -29.48 21.83 -3.89
CA ALA A 771 -30.45 22.01 -4.96
C ALA A 771 -31.81 21.37 -4.63
N HIS A 772 -32.88 21.77 -5.32
CA HIS A 772 -34.20 21.12 -5.22
C HIS A 772 -34.68 20.95 -3.77
N ASN A 773 -34.77 22.05 -3.05
CA ASN A 773 -35.27 22.11 -1.67
C ASN A 773 -36.27 23.27 -1.53
N ASN A 774 -36.72 23.55 -0.31
CA ASN A 774 -37.63 24.66 -0.01
C ASN A 774 -36.93 25.77 0.81
N LEU A 775 -35.62 25.95 0.60
CA LEU A 775 -34.81 26.96 1.30
C LEU A 775 -35.22 28.37 0.90
N SER A 776 -35.08 29.31 1.80
CA SER A 776 -35.56 30.69 1.69
C SER A 776 -34.56 31.67 2.31
N GLY A 777 -34.81 32.98 2.16
CA GLY A 777 -33.88 34.01 2.64
C GLY A 777 -32.76 34.26 1.63
N THR A 778 -31.65 34.84 2.10
CA THR A 778 -30.54 35.28 1.24
C THR A 778 -29.39 34.29 1.21
N ILE A 779 -28.63 34.26 0.11
CA ILE A 779 -27.35 33.56 0.05
C ILE A 779 -26.38 34.19 1.09
N PRO A 780 -25.75 33.41 1.98
CA PRO A 780 -24.84 33.94 3.00
C PRO A 780 -23.67 34.73 2.40
N LYS A 781 -23.47 35.96 2.88
CA LYS A 781 -22.38 36.82 2.41
C LYS A 781 -21.00 36.28 2.77
N CYS A 782 -20.92 35.43 3.79
CA CYS A 782 -19.68 34.82 4.25
C CYS A 782 -19.21 33.64 3.39
N PHE A 783 -19.92 33.25 2.32
CA PHE A 783 -19.44 32.19 1.41
C PHE A 783 -18.07 32.50 0.79
N MET A 784 -17.67 33.77 0.74
CA MET A 784 -16.29 34.18 0.40
C MET A 784 -15.20 33.55 1.30
N ASN A 785 -15.56 33.05 2.48
CA ASN A 785 -14.64 32.41 3.43
C ASN A 785 -14.38 30.92 3.15
N LEU A 786 -15.08 30.31 2.17
CA LEU A 786 -14.88 28.91 1.77
C LEU A 786 -13.52 28.78 1.05
N SER A 787 -12.47 28.61 1.86
CA SER A 787 -11.07 28.76 1.43
C SER A 787 -10.67 27.76 0.35
N ALA A 788 -11.16 26.52 0.42
CA ALA A 788 -10.89 25.51 -0.61
C ALA A 788 -11.54 25.86 -1.97
N MET A 789 -12.74 26.44 -2.01
CA MET A 789 -13.36 26.97 -3.23
C MET A 789 -12.72 28.29 -3.71
N ALA A 790 -12.06 29.03 -2.82
CA ALA A 790 -11.30 30.23 -3.18
C ALA A 790 -9.89 29.93 -3.73
N ALA A 791 -9.29 28.81 -3.33
CA ALA A 791 -7.96 28.40 -3.75
C ALA A 791 -7.96 27.69 -5.11
N ASN A 792 -6.92 27.90 -5.91
CA ASN A 792 -6.65 27.09 -7.09
C ASN A 792 -5.92 25.80 -6.68
N GLN A 793 -6.67 24.75 -6.33
CA GLN A 793 -6.11 23.48 -5.90
C GLN A 793 -5.67 22.63 -7.12
N ASN A 794 -4.37 22.30 -7.17
CA ASN A 794 -3.75 21.43 -8.17
C ASN A 794 -3.28 20.09 -7.58
N SER A 795 -3.84 19.65 -6.44
CA SER A 795 -3.49 18.35 -5.86
C SER A 795 -3.94 17.22 -6.79
N SER A 796 -3.02 16.32 -7.15
CA SER A 796 -3.28 15.15 -7.99
C SER A 796 -3.76 13.93 -7.20
N ASN A 797 -3.80 14.00 -5.87
CA ASN A 797 -4.15 12.85 -5.04
C ASN A 797 -5.68 12.76 -4.89
N PRO A 798 -6.29 11.59 -5.16
CA PRO A 798 -7.72 11.42 -5.00
C PRO A 798 -8.14 11.51 -3.53
N ILE A 799 -9.38 11.95 -3.29
CA ILE A 799 -10.01 11.86 -1.96
C ILE A 799 -10.13 10.38 -1.64
N SER A 800 -9.39 9.94 -0.62
CA SER A 800 -9.35 8.54 -0.24
C SER A 800 -9.27 8.38 1.27
N TYR A 801 -9.84 7.28 1.73
CA TYR A 801 -9.84 6.89 3.13
C TYR A 801 -8.90 5.70 3.29
N ALA A 802 -7.93 5.82 4.19
CA ALA A 802 -6.90 4.79 4.42
C ALA A 802 -7.37 3.77 5.47
N PHE A 803 -7.19 2.48 5.20
CA PHE A 803 -7.52 1.41 6.15
C PHE A 803 -6.56 0.20 6.01
N GLY A 804 -6.04 -0.27 7.15
CA GLY A 804 -5.29 -1.51 7.26
C GLY A 804 -4.11 -1.71 6.28
N HIS A 805 -3.74 -2.97 6.07
CA HIS A 805 -2.55 -3.39 5.31
C HIS A 805 -2.79 -3.54 3.79
N PHE A 806 -4.03 -3.36 3.30
CA PHE A 806 -4.44 -3.83 1.96
C PHE A 806 -5.16 -2.82 1.05
N GLY A 807 -5.41 -1.56 1.44
CA GLY A 807 -5.93 -0.58 0.47
C GLY A 807 -6.34 0.79 0.99
N THR A 808 -6.65 1.65 0.02
CA THR A 808 -7.32 2.95 0.16
C THR A 808 -8.62 2.88 -0.61
N SER A 809 -9.75 3.28 -0.01
CA SER A 809 -11.03 3.39 -0.73
C SER A 809 -11.13 4.78 -1.33
N LEU A 810 -11.55 4.88 -2.59
CA LEU A 810 -11.74 6.14 -3.29
C LEU A 810 -13.15 6.66 -3.02
N GLU A 811 -13.28 7.96 -2.73
CA GLU A 811 -14.59 8.58 -2.62
C GLU A 811 -15.25 8.73 -3.99
N THR A 812 -16.54 8.43 -4.07
CA THR A 812 -17.37 8.52 -5.28
C THR A 812 -18.54 9.47 -5.05
N LEU A 813 -18.98 10.17 -6.10
CA LEU A 813 -20.15 11.06 -6.03
C LEU A 813 -20.84 11.22 -7.37
N LEU A 814 -22.17 11.17 -7.37
CA LEU A 814 -23.01 11.58 -8.50
C LEU A 814 -23.29 13.10 -8.46
N LEU A 815 -22.87 13.81 -9.50
CA LEU A 815 -23.08 15.26 -9.64
C LEU A 815 -23.75 15.61 -10.96
N MET A 816 -24.70 16.54 -10.90
CA MET A 816 -25.27 17.17 -12.09
C MET A 816 -24.38 18.32 -12.53
N ILE A 817 -23.58 18.12 -13.58
CA ILE A 817 -22.66 19.13 -14.11
C ILE A 817 -22.98 19.36 -15.59
N LYS A 818 -23.10 20.63 -15.99
CA LYS A 818 -23.44 21.03 -17.38
C LYS A 818 -24.74 20.38 -17.90
N GLY A 819 -25.69 20.11 -17.00
CA GLY A 819 -26.97 19.44 -17.31
C GLY A 819 -26.87 17.93 -17.52
N ILE A 820 -25.76 17.29 -17.14
CA ILE A 820 -25.54 15.84 -17.24
C ILE A 820 -25.19 15.30 -15.85
N LEU A 821 -25.85 14.22 -15.44
CA LEU A 821 -25.51 13.48 -14.22
C LEU A 821 -24.32 12.56 -14.51
N LEU A 822 -23.21 12.76 -13.82
CA LEU A 822 -21.99 11.96 -13.96
C LEU A 822 -21.48 11.52 -12.60
N GLU A 823 -20.92 10.30 -12.56
CA GLU A 823 -20.19 9.79 -11.40
C GLU A 823 -18.73 10.25 -11.47
N TYR A 824 -18.25 10.78 -10.35
CA TYR A 824 -16.87 11.23 -10.16
C TYR A 824 -16.21 10.38 -9.09
N SER A 825 -15.00 9.87 -9.37
CA SER A 825 -14.20 9.07 -8.42
C SER A 825 -12.77 9.63 -8.31
N SER A 826 -11.82 9.07 -9.06
CA SER A 826 -10.42 9.52 -9.11
C SER A 826 -10.22 11.00 -9.46
N THR A 827 -11.19 11.61 -10.14
CA THR A 827 -11.17 13.03 -10.55
C THR A 827 -11.99 13.95 -9.63
N LEU A 828 -12.63 13.42 -8.59
CA LEU A 828 -13.51 14.18 -7.68
C LEU A 828 -12.78 15.35 -7.01
N GLN A 829 -11.49 15.19 -6.66
CA GLN A 829 -10.65 16.26 -6.09
C GLN A 829 -10.49 17.48 -7.02
N LEU A 830 -10.67 17.31 -8.34
CA LEU A 830 -10.60 18.40 -9.32
C LEU A 830 -11.91 19.18 -9.42
N VAL A 831 -12.99 18.68 -8.82
CA VAL A 831 -14.33 19.27 -8.89
C VAL A 831 -14.52 20.24 -7.72
N THR A 832 -14.89 21.47 -8.08
CA THR A 832 -15.35 22.49 -7.14
C THR A 832 -16.71 23.00 -7.62
N SER A 833 -17.76 22.73 -6.83
CA SER A 833 -19.15 22.92 -7.25
C SER A 833 -19.99 23.56 -6.16
N MET A 834 -20.84 24.50 -6.56
CA MET A 834 -21.88 25.07 -5.72
C MET A 834 -23.21 25.05 -6.47
N ASP A 835 -24.13 24.20 -6.02
CA ASP A 835 -25.49 24.11 -6.55
C ASP A 835 -26.51 24.50 -5.48
N LEU A 836 -27.21 25.61 -5.71
CA LEU A 836 -28.28 26.14 -4.87
C LEU A 836 -29.59 26.29 -5.67
N SER A 837 -29.69 25.60 -6.82
CA SER A 837 -30.83 25.74 -7.73
C SER A 837 -32.13 25.20 -7.15
N ASP A 838 -33.25 25.56 -7.77
CA ASP A 838 -34.57 25.02 -7.44
C ASP A 838 -34.91 25.18 -5.94
N ASN A 839 -34.87 26.43 -5.47
CA ASN A 839 -35.19 26.82 -4.10
C ASN A 839 -36.00 28.14 -4.11
N ASN A 840 -36.30 28.69 -2.94
CA ASN A 840 -36.98 29.99 -2.77
C ASN A 840 -36.02 31.09 -2.31
N LEU A 841 -34.74 31.04 -2.70
CA LEU A 841 -33.73 32.03 -2.29
C LEU A 841 -34.02 33.39 -2.93
N ALA A 842 -33.87 34.46 -2.16
CA ALA A 842 -34.17 35.83 -2.56
C ALA A 842 -33.04 36.80 -2.19
N GLY A 843 -33.16 38.06 -2.61
CA GLY A 843 -32.11 39.08 -2.42
C GLY A 843 -31.07 39.05 -3.54
N GLU A 844 -29.93 39.70 -3.34
CA GLU A 844 -28.88 39.83 -4.37
C GLU A 844 -27.85 38.70 -4.28
N ILE A 845 -27.21 38.36 -5.40
CA ILE A 845 -26.01 37.51 -5.42
C ILE A 845 -24.87 38.27 -4.70
N PRO A 846 -24.30 37.74 -3.60
CA PRO A 846 -23.27 38.44 -2.86
C PRO A 846 -22.04 38.74 -3.72
N ALA A 847 -21.56 40.00 -3.70
CA ALA A 847 -20.39 40.39 -4.48
C ALA A 847 -19.13 39.59 -4.13
N GLY A 848 -18.94 39.21 -2.86
CA GLY A 848 -17.83 38.37 -2.41
C GLY A 848 -17.82 36.94 -2.98
N MET A 849 -18.91 36.48 -3.60
CA MET A 849 -18.93 35.20 -4.31
C MET A 849 -17.93 35.18 -5.48
N THR A 850 -17.57 36.34 -6.03
CA THR A 850 -16.54 36.43 -7.08
C THR A 850 -15.11 36.17 -6.60
N ASP A 851 -14.91 36.01 -5.29
CA ASP A 851 -13.62 35.67 -4.68
C ASP A 851 -13.41 34.15 -4.59
N LEU A 852 -14.40 33.34 -4.97
CA LEU A 852 -14.29 31.89 -5.09
C LEU A 852 -13.58 31.47 -6.38
N LEU A 853 -12.31 31.88 -6.51
CA LEU A 853 -11.53 31.76 -7.74
C LEU A 853 -11.28 30.30 -8.18
N GLY A 854 -11.38 29.36 -7.25
CA GLY A 854 -11.27 27.92 -7.46
C GLY A 854 -12.53 27.27 -8.00
N LEU A 855 -13.69 27.94 -7.98
CA LEU A 855 -14.99 27.37 -8.35
C LEU A 855 -15.07 27.07 -9.86
N ARG A 856 -15.54 25.86 -10.22
CA ARG A 856 -15.74 25.44 -11.61
C ARG A 856 -17.21 25.41 -12.02
N PHE A 857 -18.10 25.09 -11.08
CA PHE A 857 -19.52 24.94 -11.35
C PHE A 857 -20.34 25.78 -10.39
N LEU A 858 -21.19 26.65 -10.95
CA LEU A 858 -22.12 27.49 -10.19
C LEU A 858 -23.52 27.38 -10.79
N ASN A 859 -24.47 26.90 -9.99
CA ASN A 859 -25.87 26.81 -10.37
C ASN A 859 -26.74 27.49 -9.30
N LEU A 860 -27.38 28.60 -9.69
CA LEU A 860 -28.30 29.38 -8.85
C LEU A 860 -29.69 29.49 -9.51
N SER A 861 -29.96 28.63 -10.50
CA SER A 861 -31.15 28.71 -11.32
C SER A 861 -32.43 28.44 -10.54
N ASN A 862 -33.58 28.85 -11.10
CA ASN A 862 -34.91 28.64 -10.53
C ASN A 862 -35.04 29.06 -9.06
N ASN A 863 -34.82 30.35 -8.81
CA ASN A 863 -34.91 30.99 -7.51
C ASN A 863 -35.63 32.36 -7.63
N HIS A 864 -35.56 33.20 -6.59
CA HIS A 864 -36.11 34.56 -6.56
C HIS A 864 -35.01 35.62 -6.43
N LEU A 865 -33.82 35.37 -6.99
CA LEU A 865 -32.68 36.27 -6.88
C LEU A 865 -32.92 37.54 -7.70
N THR A 866 -32.53 38.67 -7.11
CA THR A 866 -32.72 40.03 -7.62
C THR A 866 -31.37 40.76 -7.71
N GLY A 867 -31.38 42.05 -8.05
CA GLY A 867 -30.15 42.83 -8.17
C GLY A 867 -29.43 42.55 -9.49
N ARG A 868 -28.12 42.81 -9.53
CA ARG A 868 -27.28 42.67 -10.73
C ARG A 868 -26.37 41.46 -10.61
N ILE A 869 -25.95 40.90 -11.75
CA ILE A 869 -24.83 39.95 -11.77
C ILE A 869 -23.57 40.70 -11.28
N PRO A 870 -22.79 40.15 -10.33
CA PRO A 870 -21.61 40.81 -9.79
C PRO A 870 -20.60 41.24 -10.87
N LYS A 871 -20.17 42.50 -10.81
CA LYS A 871 -19.29 43.10 -11.84
C LYS A 871 -17.95 42.36 -12.02
N ASN A 872 -17.48 41.66 -10.99
CA ASN A 872 -16.18 40.98 -10.98
C ASN A 872 -16.29 39.48 -11.28
N ILE A 873 -17.42 38.98 -11.78
CA ILE A 873 -17.61 37.56 -12.06
C ILE A 873 -16.56 37.00 -13.04
N GLY A 874 -16.02 37.84 -13.93
CA GLY A 874 -14.90 37.52 -14.80
C GLY A 874 -13.58 37.13 -14.10
N ASN A 875 -13.45 37.39 -12.79
CA ASN A 875 -12.28 36.97 -12.02
C ASN A 875 -12.25 35.45 -11.78
N MET A 876 -13.41 34.79 -11.82
CA MET A 876 -13.57 33.35 -11.57
C MET A 876 -13.20 32.53 -12.82
N ARG A 877 -11.95 32.65 -13.26
CA ARG A 877 -11.48 32.16 -14.57
C ARG A 877 -11.57 30.65 -14.76
N LEU A 878 -11.72 29.88 -13.69
CA LEU A 878 -11.87 28.42 -13.73
C LEU A 878 -13.31 27.96 -13.94
N LEU A 879 -14.30 28.87 -13.96
CA LEU A 879 -15.69 28.51 -14.20
C LEU A 879 -15.85 27.84 -15.58
N GLU A 880 -16.43 26.65 -15.54
CA GLU A 880 -16.79 25.83 -16.68
C GLU A 880 -18.30 25.80 -16.92
N SER A 881 -19.11 26.03 -15.89
CA SER A 881 -20.58 26.05 -15.99
C SER A 881 -21.17 27.15 -15.11
N ILE A 882 -22.06 27.95 -15.69
CA ILE A 882 -22.87 28.95 -14.97
C ILE A 882 -24.32 28.79 -15.38
N ASP A 883 -25.20 28.55 -14.41
CA ASP A 883 -26.65 28.67 -14.61
C ASP A 883 -27.26 29.65 -13.60
N LEU A 884 -27.79 30.76 -14.12
CA LEU A 884 -28.50 31.80 -13.38
C LEU A 884 -29.95 31.96 -13.88
N SER A 885 -30.43 31.01 -14.68
CA SER A 885 -31.73 31.11 -15.34
C SER A 885 -32.90 31.11 -14.36
N ARG A 886 -34.08 31.54 -14.83
CA ARG A 886 -35.32 31.54 -14.04
C ARG A 886 -35.17 32.28 -12.70
N ASN A 887 -34.75 33.55 -12.77
CA ASN A 887 -34.59 34.43 -11.63
C ASN A 887 -35.17 35.83 -11.95
N GLN A 888 -34.92 36.82 -11.08
CA GLN A 888 -35.37 38.21 -11.24
C GLN A 888 -34.18 39.18 -11.37
N LEU A 889 -33.06 38.71 -11.92
CA LEU A 889 -31.83 39.50 -12.10
C LEU A 889 -32.06 40.64 -13.11
N ARG A 890 -31.41 41.78 -12.88
CA ARG A 890 -31.59 43.03 -13.64
C ARG A 890 -30.26 43.65 -14.03
N GLY A 891 -30.31 44.60 -14.96
CA GLY A 891 -29.14 45.32 -15.45
C GLY A 891 -28.39 44.57 -16.54
N GLU A 892 -27.20 45.07 -16.86
CA GLU A 892 -26.37 44.53 -17.95
C GLU A 892 -25.59 43.28 -17.54
N ILE A 893 -25.34 42.40 -18.51
CA ILE A 893 -24.34 41.33 -18.36
C ILE A 893 -22.97 42.00 -18.19
N PRO A 894 -22.24 41.78 -17.08
CA PRO A 894 -20.97 42.45 -16.84
C PRO A 894 -19.95 42.21 -17.95
N PRO A 895 -19.28 43.26 -18.48
CA PRO A 895 -18.25 43.10 -19.51
C PRO A 895 -17.10 42.16 -19.09
N SER A 896 -16.82 42.05 -17.79
CA SER A 896 -15.80 41.14 -17.25
C SER A 896 -16.10 39.67 -17.55
N MET A 897 -17.37 39.28 -17.78
CA MET A 897 -17.75 37.91 -18.12
C MET A 897 -17.10 37.42 -19.42
N SER A 898 -16.65 38.33 -20.28
CA SER A 898 -15.83 38.01 -21.46
C SER A 898 -14.51 37.30 -21.13
N ALA A 899 -14.00 37.42 -19.90
CA ALA A 899 -12.76 36.80 -19.44
C ALA A 899 -12.90 35.31 -19.06
N LEU A 900 -14.12 34.76 -19.03
CA LEU A 900 -14.40 33.37 -18.65
C LEU A 900 -14.14 32.41 -19.82
N THR A 901 -12.87 32.16 -20.12
CA THR A 901 -12.46 31.39 -21.32
C THR A 901 -12.69 29.88 -21.23
N PHE A 902 -12.85 29.33 -20.01
CA PHE A 902 -13.12 27.90 -19.78
C PHE A 902 -14.61 27.56 -19.76
N LEU A 903 -15.49 28.57 -19.88
CA LEU A 903 -16.92 28.38 -19.82
C LEU A 903 -17.40 27.50 -20.98
N GLY A 904 -17.96 26.34 -20.64
CA GLY A 904 -18.51 25.37 -21.59
C GLY A 904 -20.04 25.25 -21.49
N TYR A 905 -20.66 25.81 -20.47
CA TYR A 905 -22.11 25.89 -20.29
C TYR A 905 -22.51 27.24 -19.69
N LEU A 906 -23.50 27.91 -20.28
CA LEU A 906 -24.06 29.16 -19.79
C LEU A 906 -25.58 29.16 -20.00
N ASN A 907 -26.31 29.54 -18.95
CA ASN A 907 -27.73 29.81 -19.05
C ASN A 907 -28.12 31.01 -18.18
N LEU A 908 -28.60 32.07 -18.82
CA LEU A 908 -29.06 33.32 -18.22
C LEU A 908 -30.56 33.59 -18.53
N SER A 909 -31.23 32.61 -19.12
CA SER A 909 -32.60 32.76 -19.63
C SER A 909 -33.62 33.05 -18.52
N GLU A 910 -34.77 33.58 -18.90
CA GLU A 910 -35.89 33.90 -18.00
C GLU A 910 -35.46 34.77 -16.81
N ASN A 911 -34.90 35.94 -17.11
CA ASN A 911 -34.53 36.98 -16.14
C ASN A 911 -35.05 38.35 -16.63
N ASN A 912 -34.57 39.45 -16.06
CA ASN A 912 -34.90 40.81 -16.49
C ASN A 912 -33.63 41.62 -16.83
N LEU A 913 -32.65 40.95 -17.46
CA LEU A 913 -31.40 41.55 -17.91
C LEU A 913 -31.64 42.46 -19.12
N THR A 914 -30.80 43.46 -19.28
CA THR A 914 -30.94 44.52 -20.30
C THR A 914 -29.60 44.82 -20.99
N GLY A 915 -29.64 45.38 -22.19
CA GLY A 915 -28.44 45.93 -22.84
C GLY A 915 -27.68 44.93 -23.72
N LYS A 916 -26.46 45.31 -24.12
CA LYS A 916 -25.68 44.54 -25.11
C LYS A 916 -24.97 43.34 -24.46
N ILE A 917 -25.01 42.18 -25.12
CA ILE A 917 -24.20 41.02 -24.74
C ILE A 917 -22.71 41.34 -24.98
N PRO A 918 -21.82 41.24 -23.96
CA PRO A 918 -20.39 41.48 -24.12
C PRO A 918 -19.78 40.56 -25.19
N SER A 919 -18.85 41.09 -25.99
CA SER A 919 -18.21 40.33 -27.06
C SER A 919 -17.02 39.53 -26.53
N SER A 920 -17.02 38.22 -26.75
CA SER A 920 -15.91 37.29 -26.49
C SER A 920 -15.99 36.07 -27.40
N THR A 921 -15.03 35.14 -27.32
CA THR A 921 -15.14 33.89 -28.07
C THR A 921 -16.18 32.93 -27.49
N GLN A 922 -16.40 32.96 -26.17
CA GLN A 922 -17.26 32.02 -25.45
C GLN A 922 -18.72 32.48 -25.45
N LEU A 923 -19.01 33.74 -25.11
CA LEU A 923 -20.40 34.22 -24.99
C LEU A 923 -21.17 34.12 -26.30
N GLN A 924 -20.48 34.33 -27.43
CA GLN A 924 -21.04 34.20 -28.76
C GLN A 924 -21.11 32.75 -29.27
N SER A 925 -20.50 31.77 -28.59
CA SER A 925 -20.61 30.36 -28.98
C SER A 925 -21.81 29.64 -28.37
N PHE A 926 -22.47 30.24 -27.37
CA PHE A 926 -23.66 29.65 -26.75
C PHE A 926 -24.93 29.89 -27.58
N ASP A 927 -25.90 29.00 -27.41
CA ASP A 927 -27.18 29.04 -28.13
C ASP A 927 -28.02 30.27 -27.72
N ILE A 928 -28.91 30.70 -28.60
CA ILE A 928 -29.84 31.82 -28.36
C ILE A 928 -30.69 31.55 -27.10
N SER A 929 -31.08 30.29 -26.89
CA SER A 929 -31.86 29.85 -25.72
C SER A 929 -31.20 30.17 -24.38
N SER A 930 -29.86 30.27 -24.32
CA SER A 930 -29.14 30.69 -23.11
C SER A 930 -29.47 32.12 -22.65
N TYR A 931 -30.06 32.94 -23.52
CA TYR A 931 -30.35 34.36 -23.27
C TYR A 931 -31.85 34.70 -23.30
N ASP A 932 -32.70 33.75 -23.66
CA ASP A 932 -34.14 33.96 -23.89
C ASP A 932 -34.86 34.55 -22.68
N GLY A 933 -35.97 35.25 -22.92
CA GLY A 933 -36.78 35.86 -21.85
C GLY A 933 -36.16 37.08 -21.16
N ASN A 934 -35.10 37.67 -21.73
CA ASN A 934 -34.48 38.92 -21.28
C ASN A 934 -34.67 40.06 -22.32
N HIS A 935 -34.28 41.29 -21.96
CA HIS A 935 -34.27 42.46 -22.85
C HIS A 935 -32.85 42.75 -23.38
N LEU A 936 -32.18 41.72 -23.89
CA LEU A 936 -30.79 41.76 -24.36
C LEU A 936 -30.71 41.99 -25.87
N CYS A 937 -29.60 42.55 -26.35
CA CYS A 937 -29.35 42.76 -27.78
C CYS A 937 -27.89 42.47 -28.15
N GLY A 938 -27.62 42.28 -29.45
CA GLY A 938 -26.31 41.93 -30.00
C GLY A 938 -26.05 40.41 -30.07
N PRO A 939 -25.02 39.98 -30.83
CA PRO A 939 -24.75 38.55 -31.07
C PRO A 939 -24.56 37.74 -29.78
N PRO A 940 -25.13 36.53 -29.66
CA PRO A 940 -25.74 35.72 -30.74
C PRO A 940 -27.21 36.04 -31.05
N LEU A 941 -27.84 37.00 -30.36
CA LEU A 941 -29.21 37.42 -30.66
C LEU A 941 -29.28 38.17 -32.00
N LEU A 942 -30.40 38.01 -32.71
CA LEU A 942 -30.69 38.74 -33.96
C LEU A 942 -31.10 40.20 -33.71
N GLU A 943 -31.37 40.57 -32.46
CA GLU A 943 -31.85 41.88 -32.06
C GLU A 943 -30.71 42.91 -32.04
N ILE A 944 -30.83 43.95 -32.86
CA ILE A 944 -29.78 44.96 -33.06
C ILE A 944 -29.96 46.06 -32.01
N CYS A 945 -28.93 46.31 -31.20
CA CYS A 945 -28.95 47.38 -30.21
C CYS A 945 -29.13 48.75 -30.90
N SER A 946 -30.31 49.37 -30.77
CA SER A 946 -30.55 50.72 -31.29
C SER A 946 -29.75 51.73 -30.47
N THR A 947 -28.77 52.38 -31.09
CA THR A 947 -28.22 53.65 -30.58
C THR A 947 -29.24 54.74 -30.92
N ASP A 948 -29.83 55.43 -29.94
CA ASP A 948 -30.26 56.83 -30.08
C ASP A 948 -30.84 57.45 -28.79
N ALA A 949 -30.35 58.63 -28.39
CA ALA A 949 -31.10 59.91 -28.36
C ALA A 949 -30.53 60.99 -27.38
N THR A 950 -29.95 62.05 -27.99
CA THR A 950 -30.02 63.48 -27.62
C THR A 950 -29.54 64.00 -26.25
N THR A 951 -28.46 64.81 -26.27
CA THR A 951 -28.53 66.25 -25.94
C THR A 951 -27.43 67.03 -26.65
N SER A 952 -27.84 68.11 -27.31
CA SER A 952 -27.03 69.10 -28.03
C SER A 952 -26.40 70.15 -27.12
N GLY A 953 -25.12 70.47 -27.38
CA GLY A 953 -24.47 71.75 -27.08
C GLY A 953 -23.81 71.87 -25.70
N ASP A 954 -22.47 71.83 -25.63
CA ASP A 954 -21.61 73.04 -25.62
C ASP A 954 -20.13 72.64 -25.64
N HIS A 955 -19.28 73.54 -26.13
CA HIS A 955 -17.83 73.39 -26.30
C HIS A 955 -17.05 73.16 -24.98
N ASN A 956 -16.11 72.21 -24.96
CA ASN A 956 -14.66 72.51 -24.90
C ASN A 956 -13.78 71.26 -24.71
N ASN A 957 -12.61 71.35 -25.37
CA ASN A 957 -11.48 70.44 -25.40
C ASN A 957 -11.10 69.79 -24.05
N ASN A 958 -10.72 68.51 -24.10
CA ASN A 958 -9.38 68.05 -23.71
C ASN A 958 -9.13 66.62 -24.20
N GLU A 959 -8.09 66.49 -25.02
CA GLU A 959 -7.44 65.22 -25.38
C GLU A 959 -6.85 64.56 -24.12
N ASN A 960 -6.99 63.24 -23.99
CA ASN A 960 -5.84 62.31 -24.07
C ASN A 960 -6.23 60.84 -23.80
N ASN A 961 -5.92 60.01 -24.81
CA ASN A 961 -5.51 58.59 -24.76
C ASN A 961 -6.51 57.52 -24.29
N GLU A 962 -7.16 56.89 -25.26
CA GLU A 962 -7.52 55.45 -25.20
C GLU A 962 -6.90 54.72 -26.39
N GLY A 963 -6.30 53.56 -26.09
CA GLY A 963 -5.51 52.76 -27.01
C GLY A 963 -6.33 52.02 -28.05
N ASP A 964 -5.73 51.89 -29.24
CA ASP A 964 -6.19 51.09 -30.37
C ASP A 964 -6.64 49.68 -29.96
N GLY A 965 -7.95 49.46 -29.97
CA GLY A 965 -8.55 48.14 -30.14
C GLY A 965 -8.54 47.79 -31.62
N LEU A 966 -7.61 46.94 -32.03
CA LEU A 966 -7.48 46.44 -33.39
C LEU A 966 -8.79 45.76 -33.82
N GLU A 967 -9.55 46.38 -34.73
CA GLU A 967 -10.61 45.71 -35.47
C GLU A 967 -9.97 44.55 -36.26
N VAL A 968 -10.19 43.32 -35.80
CA VAL A 968 -9.77 42.13 -36.54
C VAL A 968 -10.69 42.00 -37.74
N ASP A 969 -10.12 42.31 -38.91
CA ASP A 969 -10.75 42.11 -40.21
C ASP A 969 -11.00 40.60 -40.44
N TRP A 970 -12.22 40.16 -40.13
CA TRP A 970 -12.69 38.77 -40.16
C TRP A 970 -12.39 38.06 -41.49
N LEU A 971 -12.23 38.82 -42.58
CA LEU A 971 -11.88 38.31 -43.90
C LEU A 971 -10.57 37.51 -43.88
N TRP A 972 -9.55 38.00 -43.17
CA TRP A 972 -8.24 37.34 -43.10
C TRP A 972 -8.24 36.14 -42.15
N PHE A 973 -9.07 36.18 -41.09
CA PHE A 973 -9.27 35.02 -40.22
C PHE A 973 -9.93 33.87 -40.98
N TYR A 974 -11.05 34.11 -41.66
CA TYR A 974 -11.72 33.08 -42.47
C TYR A 974 -10.86 32.61 -43.65
N ALA A 975 -10.12 33.51 -44.31
CA ALA A 975 -9.17 33.13 -45.35
C ALA A 975 -8.04 32.24 -44.81
N SER A 976 -7.52 32.54 -43.62
CA SER A 976 -6.48 31.73 -42.96
C SER A 976 -7.01 30.36 -42.51
N MET A 977 -8.26 30.30 -42.06
CA MET A 977 -8.93 29.06 -41.66
C MET A 977 -9.21 28.18 -42.88
N ALA A 978 -9.65 28.76 -43.99
CA ALA A 978 -9.82 28.06 -45.26
C ALA A 978 -8.48 27.57 -45.81
N PHE A 979 -7.42 28.40 -45.79
CA PHE A 979 -6.08 27.98 -46.18
C PHE A 979 -5.53 26.88 -45.26
N GLY A 980 -5.70 27.01 -43.96
CA GLY A 980 -5.30 26.01 -42.97
C GLY A 980 -6.02 24.68 -43.15
N PHE A 981 -7.33 24.71 -43.44
CA PHE A 981 -8.10 23.51 -43.78
C PHE A 981 -7.61 22.89 -45.09
N VAL A 982 -7.37 23.68 -46.15
CA VAL A 982 -6.85 23.16 -47.42
C VAL A 982 -5.48 22.54 -47.22
N VAL A 983 -4.56 23.23 -46.53
CA VAL A 983 -3.21 22.72 -46.25
C VAL A 983 -3.28 21.47 -45.37
N GLY A 984 -4.04 21.49 -44.28
CA GLY A 984 -4.21 20.33 -43.38
C GLY A 984 -4.85 19.13 -44.07
N PHE A 985 -5.89 19.37 -44.88
CA PHE A 985 -6.53 18.35 -45.70
C PHE A 985 -5.54 17.71 -46.68
N TRP A 986 -4.71 18.51 -47.37
CA TRP A 986 -3.72 17.97 -48.31
C TRP A 986 -2.48 17.36 -47.65
N VAL A 987 -2.13 17.76 -46.43
CA VAL A 987 -1.08 17.10 -45.61
C VAL A 987 -1.51 15.69 -45.23
N VAL A 988 -2.80 15.44 -45.01
CA VAL A 988 -3.32 14.09 -44.69
C VAL A 988 -3.68 13.32 -45.96
N MET A 989 -4.43 13.93 -46.88
CA MET A 989 -4.94 13.27 -48.08
C MET A 989 -3.90 13.11 -49.18
N GLY A 990 -2.92 14.03 -49.28
CA GLY A 990 -1.83 13.96 -50.25
C GLY A 990 -1.02 12.66 -50.10
N PRO A 991 -0.46 12.35 -48.92
CA PRO A 991 0.22 11.07 -48.68
C PRO A 991 -0.68 9.85 -48.93
N LEU A 992 -1.98 9.92 -48.58
CA LEU A 992 -2.93 8.83 -48.82
C LEU A 992 -3.23 8.61 -50.32
N LEU A 993 -3.21 9.66 -51.14
CA LEU A 993 -3.43 9.58 -52.59
C LEU A 993 -2.21 9.07 -53.35
N PHE A 994 -1.00 9.47 -52.94
CA PHE A 994 0.23 9.20 -53.70
C PHE A 994 1.10 8.08 -53.11
N ASN A 995 0.93 7.70 -51.84
CA ASN A 995 1.70 6.62 -51.20
C ASN A 995 0.83 5.39 -50.91
N LYS A 996 1.03 4.35 -51.73
CA LYS A 996 0.27 3.09 -51.68
C LYS A 996 0.35 2.38 -50.33
N SER A 997 1.48 2.46 -49.61
CA SER A 997 1.67 1.84 -48.29
C SER A 997 0.90 2.55 -47.19
N TRP A 998 0.85 3.89 -47.22
CA TRP A 998 0.14 4.67 -46.22
C TRP A 998 -1.37 4.51 -46.35
N ARG A 999 -1.88 4.50 -47.58
CA ARG A 999 -3.30 4.21 -47.88
C ARG A 999 -3.74 2.86 -47.31
N PHE A 1000 -2.92 1.82 -47.49
CA PHE A 1000 -3.26 0.48 -47.00
C PHE A 1000 -3.27 0.39 -45.48
N ARG A 1001 -2.34 1.07 -44.79
CA ARG A 1001 -2.34 1.14 -43.31
C ARG A 1001 -3.53 1.90 -42.76
N TYR A 1002 -3.90 3.03 -43.38
CA TYR A 1002 -5.00 3.87 -42.93
C TYR A 1002 -6.37 3.16 -43.02
N PHE A 1003 -6.69 2.55 -44.17
CA PHE A 1003 -7.96 1.82 -44.31
C PHE A 1003 -8.02 0.55 -43.43
N ARG A 1004 -6.89 -0.10 -43.15
CA ARG A 1004 -6.84 -1.22 -42.20
C ARG A 1004 -7.08 -0.81 -40.74
N ILE A 1005 -6.71 0.42 -40.38
CA ILE A 1005 -7.03 1.01 -39.07
C ILE A 1005 -8.53 1.32 -38.98
N LEU A 1006 -9.12 1.87 -40.04
CA LEU A 1006 -10.56 2.14 -40.10
C LEU A 1006 -11.39 0.84 -40.05
N GLU A 1007 -10.99 -0.22 -40.76
CA GLU A 1007 -11.64 -1.54 -40.65
C GLU A 1007 -11.56 -2.10 -39.22
N ARG A 1008 -10.42 -1.92 -38.53
CA ARG A 1008 -10.28 -2.34 -37.11
C ARG A 1008 -11.15 -1.51 -36.17
N LEU A 1009 -11.34 -0.23 -36.46
CA LEU A 1009 -12.22 0.66 -35.69
C LEU A 1009 -13.69 0.30 -35.92
N GLU A 1010 -14.10 0.04 -37.16
CA GLU A 1010 -15.46 -0.41 -37.47
C GLU A 1010 -15.77 -1.76 -36.80
N TYR A 1011 -14.82 -2.69 -36.78
CA TYR A 1011 -14.96 -3.96 -36.06
C TYR A 1011 -15.09 -3.80 -34.53
N LYS A 1012 -14.47 -2.75 -33.95
CA LYS A 1012 -14.57 -2.41 -32.52
C LYS A 1012 -15.83 -1.62 -32.15
N ILE A 1013 -16.55 -1.09 -33.13
CA ILE A 1013 -17.81 -0.35 -32.91
C ILE A 1013 -19.02 -1.26 -33.16
N ARG A 1014 -18.85 -2.32 -33.96
CA ARG A 1014 -19.90 -3.32 -34.26
C ARG A 1014 -19.91 -4.55 -33.35
N ASN A 1015 -18.86 -4.75 -32.55
CA ASN A 1015 -18.77 -5.73 -31.47
C ASN A 1015 -18.42 -4.98 -30.20
#